data_AF-A0A381EIF8-F1
#
_entry.id   AF-A0A381EIF8-F1
#
_cell.length_a   1.000
_cell.length_b   1.000
_cell.length_c   1.000
_cell.angle_alpha   90.00
_cell.angle_beta   90.00
_cell.angle_gamma   90.00
#
_symmetry.space_group_name_H-M   'P 1'
#
loop_
_entity.id
_entity.type
_entity.pdbx_description
1 polymer ?
#
loop_
_entity_poly.entity_id
_entity_poly.type
_entity_poly.pdbx_seq_one_letter_code
_entity_poly.pdbx_strand_id
1 'polypeptide(L)'
;MSVKKNKAILENILNENLLGLTKNALVSRMLEQEVAGQRVFYVWLKQNGYVNIKPENMDKNQSDGIIGNAIIECKLNENEGGSVKKAYEELYLTIPTRLKQKGERIPYYRIYVELQTFLVEVYDCYCCLVEKFDWYEDFKKFSQFFNDKRETCEYDLMDSDVDLVEVIQNIYKVFDIKEKIEAYAKLEQGITGWFKPFDYKKQDINRLILNNDKMNEKYVQKMQGAFFTPPKYVKISTQYVLNAIEQSQKEGYDDYVIVDRCVGVGNLQSQFDKKYYSHMILGTINEAEALTANIRFMDMAEVRVVDSLSKSGVEFYQKAILDYKKKHKVQKLAIIFLENPPYAQTNSNKEGGINSKYQKTWVHTQMQKGGEDLDEQFCFSAFKYYKPYAYIHYGPIKIWKSRNLINKEVAECYLCNRKFFNAGESAIALISWRNCERFYDELHFKNDIDDDFIVKKVYSTISNLYEDDGEENGICVIEARNFSFASPRLTGSLNSNAKYGKKWVSEANLLKVIPLFCAARDEVSENGYIRDDFKDYRIIDTVYKTSDGKTAYQKDKEFLQDCLLYAFCTHKNDCDTNSKFWKIADKLLDNERKKSEIYQLYQWLCHKTGLNGLKNIEKYKKDEYGKLWKEHNLYPKIVHLKTKLRELHLKKIRPKMLKYEILK
;
A
#
# COMPACT_ATOMS: atom_id res chain seq x y z
N MET A 1 -39.01 5.03 -11.94
CA MET A 1 -40.11 5.96 -11.56
C MET A 1 -41.43 5.20 -11.46
N SER A 2 -42.56 5.76 -11.02
CA SER A 2 -43.84 5.03 -11.12
C SER A 2 -44.34 5.03 -12.57
N VAL A 3 -44.87 3.90 -13.05
CA VAL A 3 -45.39 3.72 -14.42
C VAL A 3 -46.37 4.82 -14.83
N LYS A 4 -47.16 5.31 -13.87
CA LYS A 4 -48.15 6.39 -14.05
C LYS A 4 -47.51 7.77 -14.26
N LYS A 5 -46.37 8.04 -13.60
CA LYS A 5 -45.58 9.27 -13.76
C LYS A 5 -44.83 9.27 -15.10
N ASN A 6 -44.29 8.12 -15.50
CA ASN A 6 -43.66 7.94 -16.82
C ASN A 6 -44.66 8.15 -17.95
N LYS A 7 -45.88 7.57 -17.86
CA LYS A 7 -46.93 7.75 -18.87
C LYS A 7 -47.33 9.22 -19.05
N ALA A 8 -47.53 9.96 -17.95
CA ALA A 8 -47.87 11.39 -18.01
C ALA A 8 -46.71 12.25 -18.55
N ILE A 9 -45.46 11.91 -18.20
CA ILE A 9 -44.26 12.55 -18.75
C ILE A 9 -44.14 12.21 -20.26
N LEU A 10 -44.47 10.98 -20.67
CA LEU A 10 -44.45 10.50 -22.07
C LEU A 10 -45.57 11.06 -22.96
N GLU A 11 -46.74 11.30 -22.40
CA GLU A 11 -47.82 12.03 -23.07
C GLU A 11 -47.45 13.51 -23.27
N ASN A 12 -46.66 14.11 -22.36
CA ASN A 12 -46.10 15.44 -22.53
C ASN A 12 -44.87 15.48 -23.48
N ILE A 13 -44.10 14.38 -23.55
CA ILE A 13 -42.94 14.16 -24.45
C ILE A 13 -43.33 14.22 -25.94
N LEU A 14 -44.54 13.81 -26.30
CA LEU A 14 -45.02 13.89 -27.70
C LEU A 14 -45.37 15.32 -28.13
N ASN A 15 -45.48 16.27 -27.19
CA ASN A 15 -45.87 17.65 -27.46
C ASN A 15 -44.68 18.63 -27.51
N GLU A 16 -43.48 18.23 -27.08
CA GLU A 16 -42.28 19.06 -27.13
C GLU A 16 -41.58 18.85 -28.49
N ASN A 17 -41.17 19.92 -29.17
CA ASN A 17 -40.34 19.80 -30.38
C ASN A 17 -38.89 20.16 -30.03
N LEU A 18 -37.99 19.16 -30.07
CA LEU A 18 -36.55 19.33 -29.82
C LEU A 18 -35.75 19.41 -31.13
N LEU A 19 -36.39 19.22 -32.29
CA LEU A 19 -35.74 19.35 -33.58
C LEU A 19 -35.25 20.79 -33.78
N GLY A 20 -33.98 20.91 -34.21
CA GLY A 20 -33.34 22.21 -34.45
C GLY A 20 -32.78 22.91 -33.21
N LEU A 21 -32.93 22.33 -32.00
CA LEU A 21 -32.23 22.84 -30.81
C LEU A 21 -30.74 22.52 -30.87
N THR A 22 -29.89 23.47 -30.44
CA THR A 22 -28.45 23.25 -30.30
C THR A 22 -28.13 22.37 -29.09
N LYS A 23 -26.91 21.78 -29.05
CA LYS A 23 -26.41 21.03 -27.89
C LYS A 23 -26.58 21.79 -26.57
N ASN A 24 -26.20 23.06 -26.54
CA ASN A 24 -26.37 23.90 -25.34
C ASN A 24 -27.84 24.06 -24.93
N ALA A 25 -28.74 24.24 -25.90
CA ALA A 25 -30.17 24.34 -25.61
C ALA A 25 -30.73 23.01 -25.07
N LEU A 26 -30.25 21.87 -25.56
CA LEU A 26 -30.61 20.55 -25.03
C LEU A 26 -30.09 20.34 -23.62
N VAL A 27 -28.84 20.69 -23.32
CA VAL A 27 -28.27 20.61 -21.96
C VAL A 27 -29.08 21.46 -20.98
N SER A 28 -29.45 22.69 -21.36
CA SER A 28 -30.31 23.54 -20.52
C SER A 28 -31.68 22.91 -20.21
N ARG A 29 -32.21 22.06 -21.09
CA ARG A 29 -33.46 21.31 -20.87
C ARG A 29 -33.31 20.13 -19.92
N MET A 30 -32.09 19.67 -19.67
CA MET A 30 -31.80 18.58 -18.74
C MET A 30 -31.87 19.03 -17.27
N LEU A 31 -31.88 20.34 -17.00
CA LEU A 31 -32.00 20.92 -15.65
C LEU A 31 -30.98 20.37 -14.64
N GLU A 32 -29.81 19.92 -15.11
CA GLU A 32 -28.80 19.22 -14.30
C GLU A 32 -29.38 18.04 -13.48
N GLN A 33 -30.40 17.37 -14.02
CA GLN A 33 -31.02 16.21 -13.39
C GLN A 33 -30.94 15.02 -14.35
N GLU A 34 -30.33 13.92 -13.91
CA GLU A 34 -30.14 12.70 -14.71
C GLU A 34 -31.45 12.24 -15.36
N VAL A 35 -32.54 12.19 -14.58
CA VAL A 35 -33.87 11.79 -15.05
C VAL A 35 -34.42 12.71 -16.14
N ALA A 36 -34.20 14.03 -16.02
CA ALA A 36 -34.63 14.98 -17.03
C ALA A 36 -33.75 14.90 -18.28
N GLY A 37 -32.45 14.64 -18.13
CA GLY A 37 -31.55 14.41 -19.26
C GLY A 37 -31.85 13.12 -20.02
N GLN A 38 -32.14 12.01 -19.32
CA GLN A 38 -32.62 10.76 -19.92
C GLN A 38 -33.87 11.01 -20.77
N ARG A 39 -34.83 11.78 -20.22
CA ARG A 39 -36.03 12.20 -20.95
C ARG A 39 -35.67 12.92 -22.26
N VAL A 40 -34.83 13.96 -22.18
CA VAL A 40 -34.41 14.75 -23.36
C VAL A 40 -33.80 13.84 -24.43
N PHE A 41 -32.91 12.93 -24.03
CA PHE A 41 -32.26 11.97 -24.92
C PHE A 41 -33.27 11.10 -25.70
N TYR A 42 -34.24 10.49 -25.01
CA TYR A 42 -35.22 9.62 -25.67
C TYR A 42 -36.23 10.37 -26.56
N VAL A 43 -36.67 11.58 -26.14
CA VAL A 43 -37.52 12.43 -26.99
C VAL A 43 -36.79 12.74 -28.30
N TRP A 44 -35.54 13.15 -28.16
CA TRP A 44 -34.71 13.55 -29.29
C TRP A 44 -34.47 12.37 -30.26
N LEU A 45 -34.20 11.16 -29.76
CA LEU A 45 -34.09 9.96 -30.61
C LEU A 45 -35.40 9.66 -31.36
N LYS A 46 -36.54 9.74 -30.68
CA LYS A 46 -37.85 9.45 -31.28
C LYS A 46 -38.18 10.40 -32.42
N GLN A 47 -37.89 11.69 -32.25
CA GLN A 47 -38.10 12.73 -33.28
C GLN A 47 -37.16 12.56 -34.47
N ASN A 48 -35.97 12.00 -34.23
CA ASN A 48 -34.98 11.71 -35.27
C ASN A 48 -35.16 10.31 -35.91
N GLY A 49 -36.36 9.75 -35.87
CA GLY A 49 -36.73 8.56 -36.66
C GLY A 49 -36.77 7.23 -35.90
N TYR A 50 -36.44 7.20 -34.61
CA TYR A 50 -36.61 5.99 -33.77
C TYR A 50 -38.04 5.87 -33.22
N VAL A 51 -39.04 5.89 -34.11
CA VAL A 51 -40.48 5.93 -33.77
C VAL A 51 -40.98 4.72 -32.96
N ASN A 52 -40.25 3.60 -33.03
CA ASN A 52 -40.58 2.34 -32.34
C ASN A 52 -40.12 2.31 -30.87
N ILE A 53 -39.42 3.33 -30.37
CA ILE A 53 -39.09 3.44 -28.95
C ILE A 53 -40.39 3.71 -28.18
N LYS A 54 -40.79 2.75 -27.35
CA LYS A 54 -42.00 2.84 -26.53
C LYS A 54 -41.68 3.30 -25.12
N PRO A 55 -42.64 3.94 -24.43
CA PRO A 55 -42.58 4.23 -23.01
C PRO A 55 -42.03 3.10 -22.13
N GLU A 56 -42.47 1.87 -22.38
CA GLU A 56 -42.05 0.71 -21.61
C GLU A 56 -40.57 0.35 -21.77
N ASN A 57 -39.90 0.80 -22.84
CA ASN A 57 -38.47 0.56 -23.05
C ASN A 57 -37.59 1.38 -22.11
N MET A 58 -38.07 2.52 -21.59
CA MET A 58 -37.27 3.52 -20.86
C MET A 58 -37.18 3.27 -19.35
N ASP A 59 -37.96 2.33 -18.80
CA ASP A 59 -37.93 1.95 -17.37
C ASP A 59 -38.14 0.43 -17.24
N LYS A 60 -37.81 -0.32 -18.32
CA LYS A 60 -37.96 -1.78 -18.33
C LYS A 60 -37.02 -2.37 -17.29
N ASN A 61 -37.55 -3.10 -16.31
CA ASN A 61 -36.73 -3.69 -15.24
C ASN A 61 -35.89 -2.66 -14.47
N GLN A 62 -36.41 -1.44 -14.29
CA GLN A 62 -35.74 -0.36 -13.56
C GLN A 62 -34.37 0.01 -14.18
N SER A 63 -34.21 -0.17 -15.50
CA SER A 63 -33.06 0.33 -16.26
C SER A 63 -33.33 1.72 -16.81
N ASP A 64 -32.27 2.45 -17.18
CA ASP A 64 -32.41 3.68 -17.98
C ASP A 64 -32.85 3.42 -19.43
N GLY A 65 -32.68 2.20 -19.93
CA GLY A 65 -33.48 1.68 -21.04
C GLY A 65 -33.03 0.33 -21.58
N ILE A 66 -33.97 -0.40 -22.18
CA ILE A 66 -33.71 -1.63 -22.92
C ILE A 66 -34.41 -1.53 -24.28
N ILE A 67 -33.62 -1.37 -25.34
CA ILE A 67 -34.11 -1.19 -26.71
C ILE A 67 -33.46 -2.22 -27.62
N GLY A 68 -34.28 -3.12 -28.17
CA GLY A 68 -33.81 -4.17 -29.05
C GLY A 68 -32.70 -5.00 -28.41
N ASN A 69 -31.51 -5.01 -29.02
CA ASN A 69 -30.35 -5.75 -28.52
C ASN A 69 -29.37 -4.90 -27.68
N ALA A 70 -29.80 -3.78 -27.10
CA ALA A 70 -28.99 -2.95 -26.21
C ALA A 70 -29.64 -2.69 -24.83
N ILE A 71 -28.83 -2.76 -23.77
CA ILE A 71 -29.10 -2.12 -22.47
C ILE A 71 -28.45 -0.74 -22.49
N ILE A 72 -29.16 0.28 -22.04
CA ILE A 72 -28.71 1.67 -21.98
C ILE A 72 -28.63 2.08 -20.51
N GLU A 73 -27.51 2.69 -20.14
CA GLU A 73 -27.29 3.34 -18.85
C GLU A 73 -26.83 4.78 -19.11
N CYS A 74 -27.55 5.73 -18.52
CA CYS A 74 -27.33 7.15 -18.72
C CYS A 74 -26.73 7.77 -17.47
N LYS A 75 -25.76 8.67 -17.64
CA LYS A 75 -25.22 9.54 -16.58
C LYS A 75 -25.23 10.97 -17.10
N LEU A 76 -25.37 11.98 -16.24
CA LEU A 76 -25.21 13.36 -16.73
C LEU A 76 -23.82 13.58 -17.30
N ASN A 77 -22.80 13.16 -16.55
CA ASN A 77 -21.39 13.19 -16.91
C ASN A 77 -20.59 12.22 -16.01
N GLU A 78 -19.27 12.18 -16.18
CA GLU A 78 -18.38 11.27 -15.44
C GLU A 78 -18.25 11.52 -13.93
N ASN A 79 -18.67 12.68 -13.43
CA ASN A 79 -18.47 13.15 -12.05
C ASN A 79 -19.72 12.98 -11.16
N GLU A 80 -20.86 12.57 -11.70
CA GLU A 80 -22.10 12.46 -10.94
C GLU A 80 -22.37 11.03 -10.39
N GLY A 81 -22.84 10.94 -9.14
CA GLY A 81 -23.80 9.91 -8.70
C GLY A 81 -23.39 8.43 -8.63
N GLY A 82 -22.11 8.08 -8.83
CA GLY A 82 -21.63 6.71 -8.63
C GLY A 82 -20.40 6.27 -9.42
N SER A 83 -19.80 7.14 -10.25
CA SER A 83 -18.67 6.84 -11.14
C SER A 83 -18.99 5.79 -12.20
N VAL A 84 -18.06 5.64 -13.16
CA VAL A 84 -18.03 4.56 -14.17
C VAL A 84 -18.29 3.17 -13.57
N LYS A 85 -17.88 2.94 -12.32
CA LYS A 85 -18.11 1.68 -11.60
C LYS A 85 -19.60 1.37 -11.44
N LYS A 86 -20.43 2.34 -11.05
CA LYS A 86 -21.87 2.12 -10.89
C LYS A 86 -22.57 1.86 -12.22
N ALA A 87 -22.12 2.54 -13.29
CA ALA A 87 -22.61 2.26 -14.63
C ALA A 87 -22.23 0.85 -15.10
N TYR A 88 -21.01 0.39 -14.79
CA TYR A 88 -20.63 -1.01 -14.99
C TYR A 88 -21.55 -1.96 -14.20
N GLU A 89 -21.74 -1.71 -12.91
CA GLU A 89 -22.61 -2.50 -12.04
C GLU A 89 -24.03 -2.58 -12.62
N GLU A 90 -24.64 -1.48 -13.07
CA GLU A 90 -25.96 -1.52 -13.69
C GLU A 90 -25.98 -2.30 -15.01
N LEU A 91 -25.05 -2.00 -15.93
CA LEU A 91 -24.98 -2.59 -17.27
C LEU A 91 -24.66 -4.10 -17.26
N TYR A 92 -23.77 -4.54 -16.37
CA TYR A 92 -23.24 -5.90 -16.39
C TYR A 92 -23.75 -6.77 -15.24
N LEU A 93 -24.23 -6.18 -14.14
CA LEU A 93 -24.69 -6.93 -12.97
C LEU A 93 -26.18 -6.72 -12.71
N THR A 94 -26.63 -5.50 -12.41
CA THR A 94 -27.98 -5.24 -11.88
C THR A 94 -29.08 -5.50 -12.91
N ILE A 95 -29.03 -4.87 -14.08
CA ILE A 95 -30.05 -5.03 -15.13
C ILE A 95 -30.03 -6.46 -15.70
N PRO A 96 -28.85 -7.03 -16.05
CA PRO A 96 -28.75 -8.43 -16.44
C PRO A 96 -29.34 -9.37 -15.38
N THR A 97 -29.06 -9.15 -14.10
CA THR A 97 -29.64 -9.95 -13.00
C THR A 97 -31.16 -9.89 -13.00
N ARG A 98 -31.77 -8.71 -13.08
CA ARG A 98 -33.24 -8.58 -13.12
C ARG A 98 -33.86 -9.27 -14.34
N LEU A 99 -33.18 -9.22 -15.49
CA LEU A 99 -33.62 -9.93 -16.70
C LEU A 99 -33.56 -11.45 -16.51
N LYS A 100 -32.47 -11.97 -15.94
CA LYS A 100 -32.30 -13.40 -15.61
C LYS A 100 -33.40 -13.89 -14.68
N GLN A 101 -33.71 -13.13 -13.61
CA GLN A 101 -34.78 -13.46 -12.66
C GLN A 101 -36.13 -13.66 -13.34
N LYS A 102 -36.40 -12.91 -14.41
CA LYS A 102 -37.65 -12.96 -15.17
C LYS A 102 -37.61 -13.95 -16.34
N GLY A 103 -36.50 -14.66 -16.54
CA GLY A 103 -36.30 -15.56 -17.68
C GLY A 103 -36.23 -14.82 -19.02
N GLU A 104 -35.90 -13.53 -19.00
CA GLU A 104 -35.83 -12.69 -20.19
C GLU A 104 -34.45 -12.72 -20.84
N ARG A 105 -34.41 -12.55 -22.17
CA ARG A 105 -33.16 -12.43 -22.92
C ARG A 105 -32.38 -11.18 -22.48
N ILE A 106 -31.09 -11.37 -22.23
CA ILE A 106 -30.14 -10.28 -22.01
C ILE A 106 -29.73 -9.72 -23.39
N PRO A 107 -29.89 -8.41 -23.64
CA PRO A 107 -29.40 -7.79 -24.88
C PRO A 107 -27.87 -7.99 -25.06
N TYR A 108 -27.35 -7.94 -26.28
CA TYR A 108 -25.92 -8.18 -26.55
C TYR A 108 -25.05 -6.96 -26.22
N TYR A 109 -25.54 -5.75 -26.48
CA TYR A 109 -24.77 -4.52 -26.28
C TYR A 109 -25.06 -3.85 -24.95
N ARG A 110 -24.10 -3.08 -24.46
CA ARG A 110 -24.17 -2.20 -23.28
C ARG A 110 -23.78 -0.80 -23.71
N ILE A 111 -24.72 0.12 -23.62
CA ILE A 111 -24.55 1.48 -24.09
C ILE A 111 -24.47 2.37 -22.87
N TYR A 112 -23.32 2.97 -22.67
CA TYR A 112 -23.11 4.03 -21.70
C TYR A 112 -23.30 5.38 -22.41
N VAL A 113 -24.20 6.21 -21.88
CA VAL A 113 -24.53 7.52 -22.45
C VAL A 113 -24.23 8.61 -21.42
N GLU A 114 -23.38 9.56 -21.78
CA GLU A 114 -23.23 10.81 -21.06
C GLU A 114 -24.12 11.87 -21.70
N LEU A 115 -25.10 12.32 -20.92
CA LEU A 115 -26.17 13.17 -21.42
C LEU A 115 -25.65 14.58 -21.74
N GLN A 116 -24.81 15.17 -20.88
CA GLN A 116 -24.34 16.55 -21.06
C GLN A 116 -23.19 16.69 -22.06
N THR A 117 -22.33 15.67 -22.15
CA THR A 117 -21.18 15.65 -23.06
C THR A 117 -21.51 15.07 -24.43
N PHE A 118 -22.73 14.55 -24.58
CA PHE A 118 -23.23 13.86 -25.76
C PHE A 118 -22.53 12.55 -26.10
N LEU A 119 -21.63 12.08 -25.22
CA LEU A 119 -20.82 10.91 -25.48
C LEU A 119 -21.64 9.61 -25.36
N VAL A 120 -21.45 8.73 -26.32
CA VAL A 120 -21.89 7.33 -26.27
C VAL A 120 -20.68 6.41 -26.37
N GLU A 121 -20.59 5.45 -25.45
CA GLU A 121 -19.68 4.32 -25.54
C GLU A 121 -20.51 3.04 -25.58
N VAL A 122 -20.40 2.30 -26.69
CA VAL A 122 -21.08 1.03 -26.91
C VAL A 122 -20.10 -0.08 -26.66
N TYR A 123 -20.45 -0.97 -25.76
CA TYR A 123 -19.70 -2.16 -25.43
C TYR A 123 -20.47 -3.42 -25.83
N ASP A 124 -19.78 -4.52 -26.07
CA ASP A 124 -20.41 -5.83 -26.18
C ASP A 124 -20.64 -6.48 -24.80
N CYS A 125 -21.27 -7.65 -24.78
CA CYS A 125 -21.55 -8.38 -23.55
C CYS A 125 -20.29 -8.85 -22.80
N TYR A 126 -19.11 -8.77 -23.41
CA TYR A 126 -17.82 -9.11 -22.81
C TYR A 126 -17.03 -7.87 -22.36
N CYS A 127 -17.68 -6.70 -22.32
CA CYS A 127 -17.07 -5.44 -21.92
C CYS A 127 -15.98 -4.92 -22.88
N CYS A 128 -16.00 -5.34 -24.15
CA CYS A 128 -15.15 -4.76 -25.20
C CYS A 128 -15.81 -3.51 -25.78
N LEU A 129 -15.10 -2.39 -25.92
CA LEU A 129 -15.64 -1.21 -26.60
C LEU A 129 -15.78 -1.51 -28.10
N VAL A 130 -16.99 -1.38 -28.61
CA VAL A 130 -17.35 -1.62 -30.00
C VAL A 130 -17.38 -0.30 -30.77
N GLU A 131 -17.93 0.76 -30.17
CA GLU A 131 -18.00 2.06 -30.83
C GLU A 131 -18.07 3.21 -29.84
N LYS A 132 -17.61 4.38 -30.28
CA LYS A 132 -17.71 5.65 -29.58
C LYS A 132 -18.24 6.72 -30.53
N PHE A 133 -19.29 7.45 -30.13
CA PHE A 133 -19.88 8.48 -30.98
C PHE A 133 -20.65 9.54 -30.18
N ASP A 134 -21.05 10.61 -30.85
CA ASP A 134 -21.85 11.67 -30.28
C ASP A 134 -23.34 11.42 -30.57
N TRP A 135 -24.19 11.30 -29.54
CA TRP A 135 -25.59 10.94 -29.78
C TRP A 135 -26.40 12.03 -30.47
N TYR A 136 -25.97 13.29 -30.47
CA TYR A 136 -26.67 14.37 -31.17
C TYR A 136 -26.28 14.43 -32.66
N GLU A 137 -25.00 14.22 -32.98
CA GLU A 137 -24.55 14.26 -34.38
C GLU A 137 -24.75 12.91 -35.10
N ASP A 138 -24.44 11.79 -34.43
CA ASP A 138 -24.28 10.47 -35.06
C ASP A 138 -25.40 9.48 -34.66
N PHE A 139 -26.56 9.98 -34.25
CA PHE A 139 -27.67 9.18 -33.72
C PHE A 139 -28.11 7.99 -34.58
N LYS A 140 -27.94 8.05 -35.90
CA LYS A 140 -28.31 6.94 -36.80
C LYS A 140 -27.54 5.66 -36.48
N LYS A 141 -26.39 5.76 -35.80
CA LYS A 141 -25.59 4.63 -35.32
C LYS A 141 -26.27 3.80 -34.24
N PHE A 142 -27.30 4.29 -33.55
CA PHE A 142 -28.04 3.42 -32.62
C PHE A 142 -28.76 2.26 -33.34
N SER A 143 -29.20 2.47 -34.59
CA SER A 143 -29.99 1.49 -35.35
C SER A 143 -29.28 0.14 -35.54
N GLN A 144 -27.96 0.15 -35.79
CA GLN A 144 -27.16 -1.07 -35.93
C GLN A 144 -27.12 -1.88 -34.63
N PHE A 145 -27.15 -1.23 -33.46
CA PHE A 145 -27.10 -1.92 -32.17
C PHE A 145 -28.49 -2.38 -31.72
N PHE A 146 -29.51 -1.54 -31.93
CA PHE A 146 -30.89 -1.88 -31.56
C PHE A 146 -31.46 -3.03 -32.40
N ASN A 147 -31.18 -3.06 -33.71
CA ASN A 147 -31.77 -4.03 -34.63
C ASN A 147 -30.95 -5.32 -34.78
N ASP A 148 -29.79 -5.40 -34.14
CA ASP A 148 -28.96 -6.60 -34.12
C ASP A 148 -29.73 -7.79 -33.51
N LYS A 149 -29.52 -8.99 -34.05
CA LYS A 149 -30.25 -10.20 -33.60
C LYS A 149 -29.37 -11.21 -32.87
N ARG A 150 -28.07 -10.94 -32.69
CA ARG A 150 -27.10 -11.85 -32.06
C ARG A 150 -27.56 -12.25 -30.67
N GLU A 151 -27.68 -13.56 -30.45
CA GLU A 151 -27.96 -14.12 -29.14
C GLU A 151 -26.83 -13.79 -28.17
N THR A 152 -27.19 -13.63 -26.90
CA THR A 152 -26.25 -13.32 -25.82
C THR A 152 -26.17 -14.52 -24.91
N CYS A 153 -24.96 -14.93 -24.56
CA CYS A 153 -24.66 -15.80 -23.43
C CYS A 153 -23.54 -15.11 -22.66
N GLU A 154 -23.78 -14.78 -21.41
CA GLU A 154 -22.80 -14.11 -20.55
C GLU A 154 -21.70 -15.06 -20.09
N TYR A 155 -22.03 -16.35 -19.96
CA TYR A 155 -21.08 -17.41 -19.69
C TYR A 155 -21.19 -18.48 -20.76
N ASP A 156 -20.07 -18.75 -21.42
CA ASP A 156 -19.85 -20.06 -22.02
C ASP A 156 -19.35 -20.98 -20.90
N LEU A 157 -20.24 -21.79 -20.34
CA LEU A 157 -19.88 -22.68 -19.23
C LEU A 157 -18.88 -23.77 -19.65
N MET A 158 -18.66 -23.95 -20.96
CA MET A 158 -17.62 -24.84 -21.49
C MET A 158 -16.24 -24.16 -21.55
N ASP A 159 -16.18 -22.84 -21.37
CA ASP A 159 -14.92 -22.10 -21.30
C ASP A 159 -14.24 -22.38 -19.95
N SER A 160 -13.04 -22.95 -20.00
CA SER A 160 -12.21 -23.20 -18.83
C SER A 160 -11.91 -21.95 -17.98
N ASP A 161 -12.03 -20.76 -18.58
CA ASP A 161 -11.82 -19.49 -17.89
C ASP A 161 -13.04 -19.04 -17.08
N VAL A 162 -14.23 -19.61 -17.32
CA VAL A 162 -15.47 -19.27 -16.62
C VAL A 162 -15.53 -19.90 -15.23
N ASP A 163 -15.79 -19.05 -14.23
CA ASP A 163 -15.92 -19.47 -12.85
C ASP A 163 -17.32 -20.03 -12.56
N LEU A 164 -17.49 -21.36 -12.72
CA LEU A 164 -18.76 -22.08 -12.49
C LEU A 164 -19.39 -21.81 -11.11
N VAL A 165 -18.57 -21.27 -10.23
CA VAL A 165 -18.84 -21.02 -8.84
C VAL A 165 -19.61 -19.79 -8.60
N GLU A 166 -19.09 -18.74 -9.20
CA GLU A 166 -19.68 -17.45 -9.21
C GLU A 166 -21.01 -17.60 -9.92
N VAL A 167 -21.05 -18.38 -11.01
CA VAL A 167 -22.29 -18.75 -11.69
C VAL A 167 -23.27 -19.44 -10.72
N ILE A 168 -22.87 -20.49 -10.00
CA ILE A 168 -23.76 -21.21 -9.06
C ILE A 168 -24.18 -20.34 -7.86
N GLN A 169 -23.27 -19.59 -7.24
CA GLN A 169 -23.56 -18.64 -6.16
C GLN A 169 -24.54 -17.57 -6.62
N ASN A 170 -24.35 -17.08 -7.84
CA ASN A 170 -25.28 -16.16 -8.46
C ASN A 170 -26.62 -16.86 -8.73
N ILE A 171 -26.67 -18.14 -9.09
CA ILE A 171 -27.96 -18.84 -9.28
C ILE A 171 -28.76 -18.83 -7.97
N TYR A 172 -28.12 -19.11 -6.83
CA TYR A 172 -28.76 -19.02 -5.52
C TYR A 172 -29.28 -17.62 -5.21
N LYS A 173 -28.43 -16.59 -5.38
CA LYS A 173 -28.79 -15.20 -5.08
C LYS A 173 -29.90 -14.68 -5.99
N VAL A 174 -29.81 -15.00 -7.28
CA VAL A 174 -30.68 -14.46 -8.32
C VAL A 174 -32.05 -15.11 -8.23
N PHE A 175 -32.15 -16.43 -8.09
CA PHE A 175 -33.43 -17.15 -8.16
C PHE A 175 -34.07 -17.47 -6.80
N ASP A 176 -33.50 -16.98 -5.69
CA ASP A 176 -33.95 -17.26 -4.32
C ASP A 176 -34.12 -18.76 -4.03
N ILE A 177 -33.21 -19.54 -4.62
CA ILE A 177 -33.16 -20.99 -4.48
C ILE A 177 -32.53 -21.33 -3.13
N LYS A 178 -33.18 -22.22 -2.37
CA LYS A 178 -32.70 -22.63 -1.03
C LYS A 178 -31.91 -23.94 -1.07
N GLU A 179 -32.08 -24.73 -2.13
CA GLU A 179 -31.50 -26.05 -2.25
C GLU A 179 -30.47 -26.14 -3.38
N LYS A 180 -29.36 -26.83 -3.10
CA LYS A 180 -28.26 -26.99 -4.07
C LYS A 180 -28.66 -27.73 -5.34
N ILE A 181 -29.60 -28.66 -5.23
CA ILE A 181 -30.08 -29.45 -6.36
C ILE A 181 -30.86 -28.61 -7.38
N GLU A 182 -31.60 -27.59 -6.92
CA GLU A 182 -32.35 -26.67 -7.77
C GLU A 182 -31.41 -25.73 -8.55
N ALA A 183 -30.33 -25.26 -7.91
CA ALA A 183 -29.31 -24.45 -8.58
C ALA A 183 -28.58 -25.24 -9.67
N TYR A 184 -28.34 -26.52 -9.44
CA TYR A 184 -27.74 -27.43 -10.41
C TYR A 184 -28.70 -27.81 -11.55
N ALA A 185 -30.00 -27.96 -11.29
CA ALA A 185 -30.99 -28.15 -12.34
C ALA A 185 -31.03 -26.96 -13.32
N LYS A 186 -30.75 -25.74 -12.84
CA LYS A 186 -30.62 -24.55 -13.70
C LYS A 186 -29.41 -24.60 -14.63
N LEU A 187 -28.30 -25.21 -14.21
CA LEU A 187 -27.16 -25.45 -15.08
C LEU A 187 -27.55 -26.38 -16.24
N GLU A 188 -28.19 -27.51 -15.93
CA GLU A 188 -28.63 -28.49 -16.95
C GLU A 188 -29.66 -27.90 -17.93
N GLN A 189 -30.56 -27.05 -17.46
CA GLN A 189 -31.60 -26.42 -18.29
C GLN A 189 -31.06 -25.26 -19.15
N GLY A 190 -29.94 -24.66 -18.75
CA GLY A 190 -29.52 -23.37 -19.27
C GLY A 190 -30.42 -22.24 -18.78
N ILE A 191 -29.92 -21.01 -18.84
CA ILE A 191 -30.72 -19.81 -18.53
C ILE A 191 -30.59 -18.85 -19.70
N THR A 192 -31.72 -18.50 -20.32
CA THR A 192 -31.81 -17.58 -21.45
C THR A 192 -31.01 -16.30 -21.19
N GLY A 193 -30.10 -15.97 -22.10
CA GLY A 193 -29.23 -14.78 -21.97
C GLY A 193 -28.04 -14.96 -21.02
N TRP A 194 -28.04 -15.95 -20.14
CA TRP A 194 -27.00 -16.15 -19.12
C TRP A 194 -26.00 -17.23 -19.53
N PHE A 195 -26.47 -18.43 -19.83
CA PHE A 195 -25.64 -19.54 -20.31
C PHE A 195 -26.49 -20.62 -20.98
N LYS A 196 -25.88 -21.39 -21.88
CA LYS A 196 -26.50 -22.56 -22.51
C LYS A 196 -26.58 -23.74 -21.53
N PRO A 197 -27.48 -24.71 -21.76
CA PRO A 197 -27.51 -25.98 -21.03
C PRO A 197 -26.12 -26.56 -20.78
N PHE A 198 -25.82 -26.87 -19.53
CA PHE A 198 -24.52 -27.31 -19.06
C PHE A 198 -24.62 -28.57 -18.21
N ASP A 199 -24.04 -29.65 -18.72
CA ASP A 199 -23.98 -30.95 -18.06
C ASP A 199 -22.85 -30.96 -17.02
N TYR A 200 -23.12 -30.35 -15.85
CA TYR A 200 -22.16 -30.25 -14.74
C TYR A 200 -21.75 -31.61 -14.17
N LYS A 201 -22.52 -32.68 -14.42
CA LYS A 201 -22.16 -34.04 -14.00
C LYS A 201 -20.95 -34.58 -14.77
N LYS A 202 -20.57 -33.93 -15.87
CA LYS A 202 -19.39 -34.25 -16.67
C LYS A 202 -18.21 -33.30 -16.45
N GLN A 203 -18.32 -32.26 -15.59
CA GLN A 203 -17.28 -31.20 -15.43
C GLN A 203 -17.03 -30.79 -13.95
N ASP A 204 -15.75 -30.62 -13.55
CA ASP A 204 -15.24 -30.62 -12.15
C ASP A 204 -15.52 -29.33 -11.31
N ILE A 205 -15.82 -29.47 -10.01
CA ILE A 205 -16.59 -28.54 -9.12
C ILE A 205 -15.76 -27.68 -8.14
N ASN A 206 -14.43 -27.86 -8.09
CA ASN A 206 -13.59 -27.37 -6.97
C ASN A 206 -13.38 -25.84 -6.85
N ARG A 207 -13.90 -25.05 -7.77
CA ARG A 207 -13.63 -23.60 -7.80
C ARG A 207 -14.45 -22.84 -6.70
N LEU A 208 -15.38 -23.52 -5.97
CA LEU A 208 -16.67 -22.96 -5.50
C LEU A 208 -16.85 -22.04 -4.28
N ILE A 209 -15.86 -21.82 -3.42
CA ILE A 209 -16.23 -21.62 -2.00
C ILE A 209 -15.66 -20.39 -1.26
N LEU A 210 -14.65 -19.63 -1.74
CA LEU A 210 -13.72 -19.02 -0.74
C LEU A 210 -13.55 -17.50 -0.55
N ASN A 211 -14.22 -16.57 -1.26
CA ASN A 211 -13.74 -15.16 -1.28
C ASN A 211 -14.63 -14.02 -0.70
N ASN A 212 -15.48 -14.25 0.30
CA ASN A 212 -16.52 -13.25 0.67
C ASN A 212 -16.30 -12.35 1.92
N ASP A 213 -15.16 -12.39 2.63
CA ASP A 213 -15.16 -11.97 4.07
C ASP A 213 -14.28 -10.79 4.54
N LYS A 214 -13.73 -9.91 3.69
CA LYS A 214 -12.77 -8.89 4.19
C LYS A 214 -12.86 -7.54 3.49
N MET A 215 -13.50 -6.49 4.05
CA MET A 215 -13.22 -5.07 3.72
C MET A 215 -13.86 -4.04 4.70
N ASN A 216 -13.02 -3.11 5.23
CA ASN A 216 -13.26 -1.67 5.52
C ASN A 216 -13.23 -1.15 6.98
N GLU A 217 -12.12 -0.49 7.40
CA GLU A 217 -12.11 0.35 8.63
C GLU A 217 -10.98 1.43 8.76
N LYS A 218 -10.15 1.71 7.75
CA LYS A 218 -8.79 2.30 7.95
C LYS A 218 -8.59 3.84 7.85
N TYR A 219 -9.60 4.67 7.61
CA TYR A 219 -9.37 6.01 7.03
C TYR A 219 -9.08 7.18 8.01
N VAL A 220 -9.44 7.08 9.30
CA VAL A 220 -9.59 8.27 10.16
C VAL A 220 -8.30 8.75 10.86
N GLN A 221 -7.24 7.95 10.95
CA GLN A 221 -6.14 8.20 11.91
C GLN A 221 -4.92 9.01 11.38
N LYS A 222 -4.91 9.54 10.15
CA LYS A 222 -3.66 9.94 9.47
C LYS A 222 -3.21 11.41 9.62
N MET A 223 -3.99 12.33 10.19
CA MET A 223 -3.83 13.78 9.90
C MET A 223 -2.96 14.65 10.85
N GLN A 224 -2.49 14.22 12.03
CA GLN A 224 -2.03 15.19 13.06
C GLN A 224 -0.56 15.16 13.54
N GLY A 225 0.34 14.35 12.96
CA GLY A 225 1.80 14.63 12.90
C GLY A 225 2.66 14.79 14.18
N ALA A 226 2.10 14.93 15.38
CA ALA A 226 2.82 14.92 16.65
C ALA A 226 2.68 13.55 17.33
N PHE A 227 3.80 12.92 17.68
CA PHE A 227 3.79 11.58 18.29
C PHE A 227 3.76 11.69 19.80
N PHE A 228 2.56 11.54 20.35
CA PHE A 228 2.35 11.25 21.77
C PHE A 228 3.06 9.93 22.13
N THR A 229 3.81 9.87 23.24
CA THR A 229 4.35 8.59 23.75
C THR A 229 3.27 7.89 24.60
N PRO A 230 2.83 6.68 24.23
CA PRO A 230 1.80 5.93 24.95
C PRO A 230 2.13 5.68 26.42
N PRO A 231 1.16 5.78 27.36
CA PRO A 231 1.37 5.53 28.79
C PRO A 231 2.01 4.18 29.08
N LYS A 232 1.67 3.14 28.30
CA LYS A 232 2.27 1.81 28.45
C LYS A 232 3.78 1.81 28.26
N TYR A 233 4.29 2.56 27.27
CA TYR A 233 5.73 2.63 27.03
C TYR A 233 6.40 3.60 27.98
N VAL A 234 5.73 4.71 28.33
CA VAL A 234 6.22 5.61 29.39
C VAL A 234 6.51 4.81 30.67
N LYS A 235 5.59 3.94 31.10
CA LYS A 235 5.78 3.06 32.25
C LYS A 235 7.01 2.16 32.13
N ILE A 236 7.26 1.57 30.96
CA ILE A 236 8.45 0.74 30.70
C ILE A 236 9.73 1.59 30.80
N SER A 237 9.78 2.74 30.14
CA SER A 237 10.97 3.62 30.22
C SER A 237 11.20 4.21 31.61
N THR A 238 10.14 4.50 32.36
CA THR A 238 10.23 4.90 33.78
C THR A 238 10.85 3.78 34.59
N GLN A 239 10.45 2.52 34.38
CA GLN A 239 11.06 1.39 35.06
C GLN A 239 12.56 1.26 34.73
N TYR A 240 12.97 1.47 33.48
CA TYR A 240 14.40 1.45 33.11
C TYR A 240 15.21 2.54 33.83
N VAL A 241 14.62 3.72 34.03
CA VAL A 241 15.23 4.78 34.84
C VAL A 241 15.34 4.38 36.30
N LEU A 242 14.28 3.80 36.90
CA LEU A 242 14.31 3.33 38.28
C LEU A 242 15.34 2.21 38.50
N ASN A 243 15.44 1.27 37.56
CA ASN A 243 16.47 0.22 37.55
C ASN A 243 17.87 0.84 37.48
N ALA A 244 18.05 1.91 36.69
CA ALA A 244 19.31 2.63 36.62
C ALA A 244 19.66 3.33 37.94
N ILE A 245 18.70 3.95 38.62
CA ILE A 245 18.90 4.58 39.93
C ILE A 245 19.29 3.54 40.98
N GLU A 246 18.55 2.43 41.07
CA GLU A 246 18.82 1.37 42.03
C GLU A 246 20.22 0.76 41.81
N GLN A 247 20.57 0.51 40.54
CA GLN A 247 21.89 -0.03 40.21
C GLN A 247 23.02 0.96 40.51
N SER A 248 22.83 2.26 40.28
CA SER A 248 23.86 3.25 40.59
C SER A 248 24.15 3.30 42.11
N GLN A 249 23.10 3.21 42.92
CA GLN A 249 23.23 3.19 44.38
C GLN A 249 24.04 1.95 44.84
N LYS A 250 23.75 0.78 44.27
CA LYS A 250 24.52 -0.46 44.53
C LYS A 250 26.00 -0.33 44.13
N GLU A 251 26.30 0.45 43.10
CA GLU A 251 27.66 0.73 42.62
C GLU A 251 28.33 1.93 43.32
N GLY A 252 27.76 2.38 44.44
CA GLY A 252 28.33 3.39 45.32
C GLY A 252 28.26 4.81 44.78
N TYR A 253 27.27 5.13 43.95
CA TYR A 253 26.92 6.53 43.62
C TYR A 253 26.12 7.15 44.76
N ASP A 254 26.45 8.39 45.13
CA ASP A 254 25.80 9.05 46.28
C ASP A 254 24.42 9.60 45.93
N ASP A 255 24.21 9.99 44.66
CA ASP A 255 22.94 10.54 44.17
C ASP A 255 22.84 10.41 42.64
N TYR A 256 21.70 10.81 42.08
CA TYR A 256 21.40 10.79 40.65
C TYR A 256 20.69 12.05 40.17
N VAL A 257 20.78 12.31 38.86
CA VAL A 257 19.94 13.26 38.12
C VAL A 257 19.31 12.58 36.91
N ILE A 258 18.06 12.97 36.60
CA ILE A 258 17.34 12.54 35.41
C ILE A 258 17.31 13.71 34.42
N VAL A 259 17.89 13.52 33.24
CA VAL A 259 18.01 14.57 32.21
C VAL A 259 17.11 14.23 31.02
N ASP A 260 16.26 15.18 30.64
CA ASP A 260 15.47 15.12 29.40
C ASP A 260 15.65 16.43 28.62
N ARG A 261 16.34 16.32 27.48
CA ARG A 261 16.67 17.48 26.64
C ARG A 261 15.57 17.82 25.62
N CYS A 262 14.49 17.06 25.60
CA CYS A 262 13.39 17.16 24.64
C CYS A 262 12.05 16.82 25.33
N VAL A 263 11.79 17.43 26.48
CA VAL A 263 10.71 17.05 27.40
C VAL A 263 9.29 17.20 26.83
N GLY A 264 9.13 18.05 25.82
CA GLY A 264 7.83 18.46 25.31
C GLY A 264 6.94 19.01 26.42
N VAL A 265 5.70 18.54 26.48
CA VAL A 265 4.73 18.86 27.54
C VAL A 265 4.88 18.01 28.81
N GLY A 266 6.02 17.34 29.01
CA GLY A 266 6.29 16.52 30.21
C GLY A 266 5.63 15.14 30.21
N ASN A 267 5.42 14.53 29.03
CA ASN A 267 4.71 13.26 28.92
C ASN A 267 5.51 12.07 29.47
N LEU A 268 6.83 12.02 29.24
CA LEU A 268 7.69 10.93 29.73
C LEU A 268 7.82 10.94 31.28
N GLN A 269 7.68 12.10 31.89
CA GLN A 269 7.79 12.30 33.34
C GLN A 269 6.48 11.95 34.06
N SER A 270 5.40 11.74 33.33
CA SER A 270 4.03 11.58 33.87
C SER A 270 3.84 10.40 34.83
N GLN A 271 4.71 9.39 34.76
CA GLN A 271 4.62 8.17 35.57
C GLN A 271 5.61 8.15 36.74
N PHE A 272 6.40 9.21 36.94
CA PHE A 272 7.29 9.32 38.10
C PHE A 272 6.54 9.84 39.32
N ASP A 273 6.88 9.32 40.50
CA ASP A 273 6.49 9.95 41.75
C ASP A 273 7.07 11.36 41.86
N LYS A 274 6.33 12.26 42.51
CA LYS A 274 6.74 13.66 42.71
C LYS A 274 8.12 13.82 43.36
N LYS A 275 8.55 12.85 44.18
CA LYS A 275 9.88 12.85 44.82
C LYS A 275 11.05 12.86 43.82
N TYR A 276 10.84 12.38 42.59
CA TYR A 276 11.87 12.36 41.56
C TYR A 276 12.00 13.71 40.83
N TYR A 277 10.99 14.59 40.89
CA TYR A 277 10.97 15.84 40.12
C TYR A 277 12.10 16.78 40.53
N SER A 278 12.48 16.81 41.81
CA SER A 278 13.61 17.62 42.30
C SER A 278 14.98 17.15 41.79
N HIS A 279 15.06 15.95 41.21
CA HIS A 279 16.26 15.39 40.59
C HIS A 279 16.29 15.58 39.06
N MET A 280 15.30 16.28 38.49
CA MET A 280 15.16 16.42 37.03
C MET A 280 15.82 17.68 36.49
N ILE A 281 16.50 17.55 35.35
CA ILE A 281 17.03 18.66 34.55
C ILE A 281 16.34 18.58 33.18
N LEU A 282 15.38 19.47 32.93
CA LEU A 282 14.45 19.37 31.81
C LEU A 282 14.59 20.55 30.85
N GLY A 283 14.49 20.29 29.55
CA GLY A 283 14.34 21.36 28.56
C GLY A 283 13.65 20.96 27.26
N THR A 284 13.20 21.97 26.54
CA THR A 284 12.61 21.86 25.19
C THR A 284 12.99 23.11 24.39
N ILE A 285 12.96 23.03 23.07
CA ILE A 285 13.15 24.19 22.20
C ILE A 285 11.87 25.05 22.06
N ASN A 286 10.71 24.52 22.46
CA ASN A 286 9.41 25.17 22.25
C ASN A 286 8.89 25.83 23.54
N GLU A 287 8.70 27.15 23.49
CA GLU A 287 8.21 27.95 24.61
C GLU A 287 6.81 27.51 25.12
N ALA A 288 5.89 27.15 24.22
CA ALA A 288 4.54 26.73 24.58
C ALA A 288 4.53 25.37 25.29
N GLU A 289 5.40 24.45 24.85
CA GLU A 289 5.60 23.16 25.53
C GLU A 289 6.19 23.36 26.92
N ALA A 290 7.20 24.22 27.04
CA ALA A 290 7.83 24.55 28.33
C ALA A 290 6.83 25.16 29.31
N LEU A 291 5.98 26.09 28.86
CA LEU A 291 4.93 26.67 29.70
C LEU A 291 3.99 25.59 30.24
N THR A 292 3.49 24.73 29.35
CA THR A 292 2.57 23.64 29.70
C THR A 292 3.21 22.66 30.69
N ALA A 293 4.48 22.29 30.47
CA ALA A 293 5.20 21.38 31.33
C ALA A 293 5.49 22.00 32.72
N ASN A 294 5.88 23.27 32.79
CA ASN A 294 6.09 23.97 34.07
C ASN A 294 4.80 24.03 34.91
N ILE A 295 3.65 24.30 34.29
CA ILE A 295 2.33 24.24 34.97
C ILE A 295 2.10 22.83 35.55
N ARG A 296 2.42 21.79 34.78
CA ARG A 296 2.27 20.39 35.22
C ARG A 296 3.15 20.05 36.42
N PHE A 297 4.37 20.58 36.48
CA PHE A 297 5.33 20.26 37.53
C PHE A 297 5.18 21.12 38.80
N MET A 298 4.37 22.18 38.79
CA MET A 298 4.00 22.97 40.00
C MET A 298 5.22 23.32 40.88
N ASP A 299 6.24 23.95 40.28
CA ASP A 299 7.51 24.34 40.92
C ASP A 299 8.40 23.20 41.46
N MET A 300 8.00 21.93 41.30
CA MET A 300 8.80 20.78 41.73
C MET A 300 9.94 20.44 40.75
N ALA A 301 9.77 20.82 39.49
CA ALA A 301 10.80 20.78 38.46
C ALA A 301 10.59 21.97 37.51
N GLU A 302 11.68 22.53 37.03
CA GLU A 302 11.66 23.64 36.06
C GLU A 302 12.06 23.13 34.67
N VAL A 303 11.25 23.46 33.66
CA VAL A 303 11.55 23.20 32.25
C VAL A 303 12.08 24.47 31.61
N ARG A 304 13.31 24.40 31.10
CA ARG A 304 13.96 25.52 30.40
C ARG A 304 13.75 25.46 28.90
N VAL A 305 13.59 26.64 28.29
CA VAL A 305 13.60 26.77 26.83
C VAL A 305 15.05 26.84 26.37
N VAL A 306 15.52 25.79 25.69
CA VAL A 306 16.92 25.65 25.28
C VAL A 306 17.02 24.79 24.02
N ASP A 307 17.86 25.22 23.07
CA ASP A 307 18.26 24.37 21.95
C ASP A 307 19.39 23.44 22.38
N SER A 308 19.02 22.21 22.73
CA SER A 308 19.91 21.15 23.22
C SER A 308 21.02 20.71 22.26
N LEU A 309 20.92 21.05 20.97
CA LEU A 309 21.91 20.70 19.94
C LEU A 309 22.80 21.88 19.52
N SER A 310 22.61 23.05 20.15
CA SER A 310 23.50 24.20 20.05
C SER A 310 24.68 24.10 21.03
N LYS A 311 25.73 24.90 20.81
CA LYS A 311 26.87 24.99 21.73
C LYS A 311 26.42 25.46 23.13
N SER A 312 25.60 26.51 23.18
CA SER A 312 25.07 27.06 24.43
C SER A 312 24.16 26.07 25.16
N GLY A 313 23.38 25.27 24.44
CA GLY A 313 22.59 24.19 25.02
C GLY A 313 23.45 23.13 25.69
N VAL A 314 24.52 22.68 25.02
CA VAL A 314 25.46 21.72 25.61
C VAL A 314 26.12 22.27 26.87
N GLU A 315 26.60 23.51 26.82
CA GLU A 315 27.18 24.20 27.99
C GLU A 315 26.17 24.38 29.12
N PHE A 316 24.90 24.66 28.80
CA PHE A 316 23.81 24.78 29.76
C PHE A 316 23.61 23.47 30.55
N TYR A 317 23.46 22.34 29.87
CA TYR A 317 23.22 21.06 30.56
C TYR A 317 24.45 20.61 31.38
N GLN A 318 25.67 20.82 30.86
CA GLN A 318 26.90 20.55 31.64
C GLN A 318 26.94 21.38 32.92
N LYS A 319 26.63 22.68 32.82
CA LYS A 319 26.57 23.57 33.97
C LYS A 319 25.48 23.14 34.96
N ALA A 320 24.27 22.84 34.49
CA ALA A 320 23.15 22.41 35.33
C ALA A 320 23.48 21.15 36.15
N ILE A 321 24.14 20.16 35.52
CA ILE A 321 24.60 18.94 36.20
C ILE A 321 25.66 19.25 37.27
N LEU A 322 26.62 20.13 36.95
CA LEU A 322 27.66 20.53 37.91
C LEU A 322 27.08 21.34 39.08
N ASP A 323 26.13 22.23 38.81
CA ASP A 323 25.47 23.05 39.82
C ASP A 323 24.63 22.17 40.76
N TYR A 324 23.92 21.17 40.22
CA TYR A 324 23.25 20.14 41.04
C TYR A 324 24.25 19.43 41.96
N LYS A 325 25.34 18.92 41.39
CA LYS A 325 26.38 18.20 42.15
C LYS A 325 26.92 19.03 43.32
N LYS A 326 27.20 20.32 43.08
CA LYS A 326 27.68 21.26 44.11
C LYS A 326 26.61 21.55 45.17
N LYS A 327 25.39 21.89 44.75
CA LYS A 327 24.27 22.23 45.63
C LYS A 327 23.95 21.09 46.61
N HIS A 328 23.98 19.86 46.11
CA HIS A 328 23.65 18.66 46.88
C HIS A 328 24.88 17.98 47.53
N LYS A 329 26.09 18.56 47.41
CA LYS A 329 27.35 18.04 47.97
C LYS A 329 27.65 16.58 47.57
N VAL A 330 27.32 16.21 46.34
CA VAL A 330 27.46 14.85 45.79
C VAL A 330 28.88 14.63 45.27
N GLN A 331 29.57 13.56 45.66
CA GLN A 331 30.91 13.23 45.16
C GLN A 331 30.84 12.45 43.84
N LYS A 332 29.99 11.43 43.79
CA LYS A 332 29.76 10.54 42.65
C LYS A 332 28.30 10.59 42.24
N LEU A 333 28.01 11.38 41.20
CA LEU A 333 26.66 11.62 40.68
C LEU A 333 26.37 10.71 39.48
N ALA A 334 25.24 10.00 39.51
CA ALA A 334 24.76 9.22 38.38
C ALA A 334 23.94 10.09 37.43
N ILE A 335 24.39 10.26 36.19
CA ILE A 335 23.67 11.05 35.17
C ILE A 335 22.84 10.09 34.33
N ILE A 336 21.51 10.16 34.43
CA ILE A 336 20.59 9.27 33.73
C ILE A 336 19.78 10.09 32.73
N PHE A 337 19.83 9.74 31.45
CA PHE A 337 19.02 10.40 30.43
C PHE A 337 17.78 9.58 30.09
N LEU A 338 16.66 10.25 29.88
CA LEU A 338 15.41 9.68 29.37
C LEU A 338 14.88 10.58 28.26
N GLU A 339 14.92 10.12 27.01
CA GLU A 339 14.65 10.98 25.85
C GLU A 339 13.81 10.30 24.78
N ASN A 340 12.89 11.05 24.17
CA ASN A 340 12.24 10.73 22.90
C ASN A 340 12.41 11.91 21.93
N PRO A 341 13.62 12.09 21.36
CA PRO A 341 13.93 13.25 20.54
C PRO A 341 13.14 13.22 19.22
N PRO A 342 12.97 14.39 18.55
CA PRO A 342 12.45 14.42 17.20
C PRO A 342 13.32 13.58 16.24
N TYR A 343 12.71 12.75 15.40
CA TYR A 343 13.46 11.79 14.56
C TYR A 343 14.04 12.38 13.27
N ALA A 344 13.48 13.45 12.75
CA ALA A 344 13.89 14.01 11.46
C ALA A 344 14.00 15.54 11.58
N GLN A 345 14.96 16.11 10.87
CA GLN A 345 14.89 17.54 10.55
C GLN A 345 13.69 17.78 9.64
N THR A 346 13.09 18.98 9.69
CA THR A 346 11.94 19.41 8.88
C THR A 346 12.28 19.54 7.38
N ASN A 347 12.74 18.44 6.77
CA ASN A 347 13.19 18.32 5.38
C ASN A 347 12.47 17.16 4.67
N SER A 348 11.25 16.81 5.08
CA SER A 348 10.51 15.82 4.34
C SER A 348 9.93 16.46 3.08
N ASN A 349 10.45 16.07 1.91
CA ASN A 349 9.81 16.19 0.59
C ASN A 349 8.47 15.39 0.51
N LYS A 350 7.74 15.29 1.62
CA LYS A 350 6.40 14.73 1.67
C LYS A 350 5.42 15.89 1.48
N GLU A 351 4.35 15.65 0.74
CA GLU A 351 3.25 16.62 0.58
C GLU A 351 2.87 17.22 1.94
N GLY A 352 3.04 18.54 2.07
CA GLY A 352 2.81 19.31 3.31
C GLY A 352 4.05 19.74 4.10
N GLY A 353 5.27 19.35 3.70
CA GLY A 353 6.51 19.84 4.32
C GLY A 353 6.91 21.24 3.82
N ILE A 354 7.38 22.11 4.73
CA ILE A 354 7.97 23.40 4.37
C ILE A 354 9.32 23.14 3.68
N ASN A 355 9.50 23.64 2.45
CA ASN A 355 10.77 23.61 1.74
C ASN A 355 11.79 24.55 2.43
N SER A 356 12.40 24.13 3.53
CA SER A 356 13.51 24.87 4.14
C SER A 356 14.86 24.22 3.78
N LYS A 357 15.89 25.06 3.63
CA LYS A 357 17.27 24.57 3.44
C LYS A 357 17.72 23.90 4.74
N TYR A 358 18.28 22.70 4.61
CA TYR A 358 18.94 21.98 5.70
C TYR A 358 19.88 22.89 6.49
N GLN A 359 19.60 23.10 7.77
CA GLN A 359 20.44 23.88 8.66
C GLN A 359 21.19 22.94 9.61
N LYS A 360 22.51 22.88 9.46
CA LYS A 360 23.39 22.09 10.34
C LYS A 360 23.34 22.68 11.75
N THR A 361 22.98 21.87 12.74
CA THR A 361 23.12 22.22 14.16
C THR A 361 24.60 22.27 14.54
N TRP A 362 24.92 22.84 15.70
CA TRP A 362 26.31 22.81 16.19
C TRP A 362 26.78 21.37 16.42
N VAL A 363 26.00 20.53 17.09
CA VAL A 363 26.36 19.10 17.32
C VAL A 363 26.63 18.36 16.01
N HIS A 364 25.83 18.58 14.97
CA HIS A 364 26.08 17.97 13.65
C HIS A 364 27.47 18.33 13.11
N THR A 365 27.93 19.57 13.29
CA THR A 365 29.29 19.98 12.85
C THR A 365 30.42 19.27 13.61
N GLN A 366 30.12 18.67 14.76
CA GLN A 366 31.08 17.94 15.59
C GLN A 366 31.13 16.44 15.29
N MET A 367 30.19 15.91 14.49
CA MET A 367 30.12 14.50 14.13
C MET A 367 30.97 14.22 12.88
N GLN A 368 31.75 13.13 12.92
CA GLN A 368 32.54 12.67 11.76
C GLN A 368 31.72 11.77 10.81
N LYS A 369 30.70 11.08 11.34
CA LYS A 369 29.84 10.15 10.61
C LYS A 369 28.41 10.24 11.14
N GLY A 370 27.43 10.20 10.23
CA GLY A 370 26.01 10.32 10.57
C GLY A 370 25.63 11.74 11.00
N GLY A 371 24.52 11.84 11.72
CA GLY A 371 23.99 13.10 12.23
C GLY A 371 23.08 13.83 11.24
N GLU A 372 22.70 13.21 10.12
CA GLU A 372 21.72 13.83 9.20
C GLU A 372 20.36 14.01 9.87
N ASP A 373 20.01 13.09 10.77
CA ASP A 373 18.80 13.11 11.59
C ASP A 373 19.09 13.62 13.01
N LEU A 374 18.10 14.24 13.66
CA LEU A 374 18.29 14.89 14.97
C LEU A 374 18.54 13.87 16.09
N ASP A 375 17.84 12.74 16.07
CA ASP A 375 17.99 11.62 17.00
C ASP A 375 19.44 11.09 17.07
N GLU A 376 20.10 10.96 15.92
CA GLU A 376 21.52 10.58 15.82
C GLU A 376 22.42 11.57 16.57
N GLN A 377 22.09 12.87 16.51
CA GLN A 377 22.83 13.95 17.18
C GLN A 377 22.58 13.98 18.69
N PHE A 378 21.33 13.78 19.14
CA PHE A 378 21.01 13.64 20.57
C PHE A 378 21.77 12.47 21.18
N CYS A 379 21.74 11.32 20.52
CA CYS A 379 22.47 10.13 20.91
C CYS A 379 23.99 10.38 21.00
N PHE A 380 24.60 10.92 19.95
CA PHE A 380 26.04 11.21 19.92
C PHE A 380 26.44 12.17 21.06
N SER A 381 25.71 13.28 21.21
CA SER A 381 26.01 14.30 22.21
C SER A 381 25.84 13.81 23.65
N ALA A 382 24.89 12.89 23.90
CA ALA A 382 24.70 12.25 25.20
C ALA A 382 26.04 11.66 25.73
N PHE A 383 26.64 10.77 24.95
CA PHE A 383 27.90 10.12 25.33
C PHE A 383 29.12 11.03 25.23
N LYS A 384 29.18 11.91 24.21
CA LYS A 384 30.33 12.77 23.96
C LYS A 384 30.55 13.81 25.07
N TYR A 385 29.48 14.46 25.55
CA TYR A 385 29.60 15.64 26.41
C TYR A 385 29.19 15.39 27.87
N TYR A 386 28.37 14.38 28.14
CA TYR A 386 27.79 14.20 29.49
C TYR A 386 28.19 12.90 30.18
N LYS A 387 28.80 11.94 29.44
CA LYS A 387 29.27 10.65 29.99
C LYS A 387 28.21 9.98 30.92
N PRO A 388 27.01 9.70 30.41
CA PRO A 388 25.89 9.28 31.24
C PRO A 388 26.18 7.97 31.97
N TYR A 389 25.63 7.78 33.15
CA TYR A 389 25.56 6.47 33.79
C TYR A 389 24.61 5.54 33.03
N ALA A 390 23.46 6.08 32.60
CA ALA A 390 22.51 5.40 31.73
C ALA A 390 21.92 6.34 30.68
N TYR A 391 21.70 5.84 29.46
CA TYR A 391 21.03 6.53 28.37
C TYR A 391 19.80 5.73 27.93
N ILE A 392 18.61 6.12 28.38
CA ILE A 392 17.33 5.53 28.01
C ILE A 392 16.74 6.34 26.87
N HIS A 393 16.65 5.75 25.68
CA HIS A 393 16.34 6.47 24.46
C HIS A 393 15.31 5.74 23.60
N TYR A 394 14.30 6.49 23.19
CA TYR A 394 13.39 6.11 22.10
C TYR A 394 13.93 6.60 20.77
N GLY A 395 14.09 5.71 19.80
CA GLY A 395 14.38 6.13 18.44
C GLY A 395 14.50 4.98 17.45
N PRO A 396 14.84 5.28 16.20
CA PRO A 396 15.00 4.27 15.17
C PRO A 396 16.23 3.41 15.44
N ILE A 397 16.04 2.11 15.25
CA ILE A 397 17.10 1.11 15.47
C ILE A 397 18.33 1.31 14.58
N LYS A 398 18.21 2.09 13.49
CA LYS A 398 19.30 2.44 12.56
C LYS A 398 20.55 2.98 13.26
N ILE A 399 20.38 3.70 14.37
CA ILE A 399 21.47 4.32 15.16
C ILE A 399 22.48 3.26 15.59
N TRP A 400 21.99 2.13 16.10
CA TRP A 400 22.80 0.97 16.46
C TRP A 400 23.02 0.02 15.28
N LYS A 401 21.94 -0.35 14.56
CA LYS A 401 21.93 -1.45 13.58
C LYS A 401 22.81 -1.20 12.36
N SER A 402 22.81 0.01 11.78
CA SER A 402 23.50 0.28 10.51
C SER A 402 24.45 1.47 10.55
N ARG A 403 24.21 2.45 11.44
CA ARG A 403 25.10 3.61 11.58
C ARG A 403 26.30 3.32 12.48
N ASN A 404 26.14 2.39 13.42
CA ASN A 404 27.13 2.01 14.43
C ASN A 404 27.55 3.21 15.31
N LEU A 405 26.60 4.09 15.65
CA LEU A 405 26.87 5.29 16.45
C LEU A 405 26.99 5.02 17.95
N ILE A 406 26.42 3.91 18.43
CA ILE A 406 26.51 3.46 19.82
C ILE A 406 27.07 2.03 19.85
N ASN A 407 28.16 1.82 20.57
CA ASN A 407 28.70 0.49 20.91
C ASN A 407 28.89 0.43 22.43
N LYS A 408 27.76 0.48 23.13
CA LYS A 408 27.70 0.54 24.58
C LYS A 408 26.99 -0.70 25.11
N GLU A 409 27.19 -1.01 26.38
CA GLU A 409 26.46 -2.09 27.02
C GLU A 409 24.95 -1.80 27.02
N VAL A 410 24.15 -2.74 26.48
CA VAL A 410 22.69 -2.72 26.59
C VAL A 410 22.31 -3.32 27.94
N ALA A 411 21.66 -2.53 28.78
CA ALA A 411 21.04 -3.04 30.01
C ALA A 411 19.66 -3.64 29.71
N GLU A 412 18.84 -2.91 28.96
CA GLU A 412 17.43 -3.28 28.69
C GLU A 412 17.01 -2.77 27.32
N CYS A 413 16.15 -3.49 26.61
CA CYS A 413 15.60 -3.02 25.33
C CYS A 413 14.20 -3.55 25.04
N TYR A 414 13.39 -2.72 24.36
CA TYR A 414 12.00 -2.98 24.01
C TYR A 414 11.67 -2.43 22.61
N LEU A 415 10.92 -3.17 21.78
CA LEU A 415 10.38 -2.69 20.51
C LEU A 415 8.94 -2.25 20.69
N CYS A 416 8.75 -0.93 20.75
CA CYS A 416 7.45 -0.31 20.84
C CYS A 416 6.74 -0.34 19.47
N ASN A 417 5.49 -0.77 19.41
CA ASN A 417 4.66 -0.57 18.23
C ASN A 417 4.27 0.90 18.07
N ARG A 418 4.75 1.49 16.96
CA ARG A 418 4.54 2.89 16.58
C ARG A 418 3.08 3.25 16.34
N LYS A 419 2.19 2.28 16.09
CA LYS A 419 0.75 2.56 15.90
C LYS A 419 0.12 3.27 17.09
N PHE A 420 0.58 2.94 18.30
CA PHE A 420 0.07 3.54 19.52
C PHE A 420 0.54 4.99 19.70
N PHE A 421 1.59 5.41 19.00
CA PHE A 421 2.07 6.79 19.00
C PHE A 421 1.27 7.70 18.07
N ASN A 422 0.12 7.25 17.54
CA ASN A 422 -0.66 7.94 16.50
C ASN A 422 0.09 8.07 15.15
N ALA A 423 0.84 7.03 14.77
CA ALA A 423 1.50 6.95 13.46
C ALA A 423 1.16 5.66 12.70
N GLY A 424 1.70 5.54 11.48
CA GLY A 424 1.74 4.25 10.80
C GLY A 424 2.46 3.18 11.63
N GLU A 425 1.91 1.97 11.64
CA GLU A 425 2.47 0.83 12.36
C GLU A 425 3.85 0.44 11.82
N SER A 426 4.88 0.62 12.65
CA SER A 426 6.26 0.14 12.53
C SER A 426 6.91 0.01 13.92
N ALA A 427 8.18 -0.34 14.03
CA ALA A 427 8.87 -0.45 15.31
C ALA A 427 9.64 0.84 15.70
N ILE A 428 9.55 1.21 16.98
CA ILE A 428 10.43 2.19 17.64
C ILE A 428 11.23 1.44 18.70
N ALA A 429 12.56 1.60 18.70
CA ALA A 429 13.40 0.96 19.70
C ALA A 429 13.49 1.87 20.95
N LEU A 430 13.16 1.30 22.11
CA LEU A 430 13.47 1.85 23.43
C LEU A 430 14.65 1.07 23.97
N ILE A 431 15.81 1.71 24.16
CA ILE A 431 17.02 1.05 24.63
C ILE A 431 17.62 1.82 25.81
N SER A 432 17.99 1.07 26.85
CA SER A 432 18.76 1.54 27.99
C SER A 432 20.21 1.11 27.83
N TRP A 433 21.10 2.09 27.60
CA TRP A 433 22.53 1.87 27.45
C TRP A 433 23.29 2.25 28.73
N ARG A 434 24.32 1.49 29.10
CA ARG A 434 25.32 1.87 30.10
C ARG A 434 26.57 2.39 29.41
N ASN A 435 27.25 3.37 30.00
CA ASN A 435 28.47 3.92 29.42
C ASN A 435 29.72 3.05 29.65
N CYS A 436 29.58 1.77 29.32
CA CYS A 436 30.63 0.78 29.20
C CYS A 436 30.73 0.37 27.73
N GLU A 437 31.93 0.33 27.15
CA GLU A 437 32.11 -0.11 25.76
C GLU A 437 31.75 -1.60 25.64
N ARG A 438 30.82 -1.92 24.75
CA ARG A 438 30.44 -3.30 24.46
C ARG A 438 29.88 -3.41 23.05
N PHE A 439 30.33 -4.44 22.33
CA PHE A 439 29.94 -4.69 20.96
C PHE A 439 28.97 -5.86 20.90
N TYR A 440 27.88 -5.68 20.15
CA TYR A 440 26.84 -6.67 19.94
C TYR A 440 26.63 -6.86 18.45
N ASP A 441 26.54 -8.12 18.01
CA ASP A 441 26.11 -8.50 16.66
C ASP A 441 24.58 -8.60 16.57
N GLU A 442 23.91 -8.86 17.68
CA GLU A 442 22.46 -8.95 17.77
C GLU A 442 21.94 -8.46 19.13
N LEU A 443 20.70 -7.97 19.14
CA LEU A 443 19.98 -7.55 20.34
C LEU A 443 18.62 -8.26 20.41
N HIS A 444 18.26 -8.66 21.62
CA HIS A 444 16.99 -9.34 21.95
C HIS A 444 16.01 -8.36 22.58
N PHE A 445 14.94 -8.04 21.86
CA PHE A 445 13.96 -7.05 22.29
C PHE A 445 12.71 -7.69 22.88
N LYS A 446 12.34 -7.28 24.09
CA LYS A 446 10.96 -7.41 24.55
C LYS A 446 10.02 -6.61 23.65
N ASN A 447 8.76 -7.02 23.54
CA ASN A 447 7.84 -6.45 22.55
C ASN A 447 6.37 -6.70 22.92
N ASP A 448 5.44 -6.15 22.14
CA ASP A 448 4.01 -6.25 22.41
C ASP A 448 3.38 -7.62 22.05
N ILE A 449 4.15 -8.57 21.49
CA ILE A 449 3.67 -9.84 20.91
C ILE A 449 4.11 -11.05 21.73
N ASP A 450 5.42 -11.26 21.90
CA ASP A 450 5.97 -12.54 22.42
C ASP A 450 7.25 -12.38 23.27
N ASP A 451 7.56 -11.17 23.72
CA ASP A 451 8.67 -10.83 24.62
C ASP A 451 10.11 -11.15 24.14
N ASP A 452 10.31 -11.70 22.95
CA ASP A 452 11.65 -11.81 22.33
C ASP A 452 11.63 -11.62 20.81
N PHE A 453 12.34 -10.61 20.33
CA PHE A 453 12.55 -10.35 18.92
C PHE A 453 14.00 -9.97 18.64
N ILE A 454 14.67 -10.74 17.81
CA ILE A 454 16.09 -10.57 17.50
C ILE A 454 16.26 -9.56 16.38
N VAL A 455 17.03 -8.49 16.64
CA VAL A 455 17.51 -7.57 15.61
C VAL A 455 19.01 -7.73 15.47
N LYS A 456 19.47 -8.07 14.27
CA LYS A 456 20.90 -8.23 13.96
C LYS A 456 21.50 -6.96 13.37
N LYS A 457 22.77 -6.71 13.66
CA LYS A 457 23.55 -5.60 13.13
C LYS A 457 23.84 -5.79 11.64
N VAL A 458 24.01 -4.69 10.91
CA VAL A 458 24.31 -4.67 9.47
C VAL A 458 25.64 -4.00 9.25
N TYR A 459 26.58 -4.75 8.66
CA TYR A 459 27.94 -4.26 8.41
C TYR A 459 28.13 -3.75 6.98
N SER A 460 27.43 -4.37 6.04
CA SER A 460 27.59 -4.12 4.62
C SER A 460 26.25 -4.00 3.90
N THR A 461 26.18 -3.05 2.97
CA THR A 461 24.99 -2.73 2.19
C THR A 461 24.83 -3.73 1.05
N ILE A 462 23.59 -4.00 0.66
CA ILE A 462 23.28 -4.97 -0.41
C ILE A 462 23.96 -4.63 -1.75
N SER A 463 24.37 -3.37 -1.96
CA SER A 463 25.15 -2.93 -3.12
C SER A 463 26.43 -3.71 -3.39
N ASN A 464 27.05 -4.30 -2.38
CA ASN A 464 28.34 -4.98 -2.52
C ASN A 464 28.21 -6.39 -3.12
N LEU A 465 26.99 -6.91 -3.27
CA LEU A 465 26.76 -8.21 -3.92
C LEU A 465 26.85 -8.13 -5.45
N TYR A 466 26.89 -6.92 -6.02
CA TYR A 466 26.87 -6.75 -7.46
C TYR A 466 27.51 -5.44 -7.94
N GLU A 467 28.31 -5.52 -9.00
CA GLU A 467 28.88 -4.36 -9.69
C GLU A 467 28.07 -4.02 -10.96
N ASP A 468 28.33 -2.90 -11.63
CA ASP A 468 27.62 -2.57 -12.86
C ASP A 468 28.28 -3.31 -14.06
N ASP A 469 27.56 -4.21 -14.73
CA ASP A 469 28.08 -4.95 -15.91
C ASP A 469 28.19 -4.06 -17.17
N GLY A 470 27.70 -2.82 -17.09
CA GLY A 470 27.70 -1.87 -18.19
C GLY A 470 26.55 -2.10 -19.19
N GLU A 471 26.18 -1.02 -19.87
CA GLU A 471 25.02 -0.97 -20.77
C GLU A 471 25.16 -1.88 -22.00
N GLU A 472 26.35 -1.93 -22.57
CA GLU A 472 26.65 -2.68 -23.80
C GLU A 472 26.39 -4.19 -23.63
N ASN A 473 26.69 -4.71 -22.44
CA ASN A 473 26.47 -6.11 -22.05
C ASN A 473 25.12 -6.35 -21.35
N GLY A 474 24.38 -5.28 -21.09
CA GLY A 474 23.19 -5.26 -20.26
C GLY A 474 21.94 -5.82 -20.95
N ILE A 475 21.18 -6.62 -20.22
CA ILE A 475 19.88 -7.17 -20.64
C ILE A 475 18.72 -6.61 -19.82
N CYS A 476 19.02 -6.09 -18.64
CA CYS A 476 18.13 -5.36 -17.75
C CYS A 476 18.96 -4.53 -16.75
N VAL A 477 18.29 -3.69 -15.96
CA VAL A 477 18.89 -2.86 -14.92
C VAL A 477 18.17 -3.10 -13.61
N ILE A 478 18.93 -3.28 -12.52
CA ILE A 478 18.39 -3.05 -11.18
C ILE A 478 18.54 -1.57 -10.87
N GLU A 479 17.44 -0.96 -10.44
CA GLU A 479 17.39 0.46 -10.08
C GLU A 479 17.15 0.66 -8.60
N ALA A 480 17.81 1.67 -8.04
CA ALA A 480 17.54 2.21 -6.72
C ALA A 480 16.48 3.33 -6.82
N ARG A 481 15.32 3.17 -6.16
CA ARG A 481 14.21 4.15 -6.23
C ARG A 481 14.26 5.19 -5.11
N ASN A 482 13.66 4.89 -3.96
CA ASN A 482 13.51 5.87 -2.86
C ASN A 482 14.80 6.10 -2.08
N PHE A 483 15.71 5.12 -2.14
CA PHE A 483 17.00 5.15 -1.48
C PHE A 483 18.05 4.69 -2.48
N SER A 484 19.28 5.21 -2.35
CA SER A 484 20.41 4.77 -3.18
C SER A 484 20.82 3.33 -2.85
N PHE A 485 21.63 2.73 -3.72
CA PHE A 485 22.25 1.42 -3.49
C PHE A 485 23.05 1.34 -2.18
N ALA A 486 23.53 2.47 -1.66
CA ALA A 486 24.24 2.55 -0.38
C ALA A 486 23.31 2.49 0.85
N SER A 487 21.99 2.42 0.66
CA SER A 487 21.05 2.32 1.76
C SER A 487 20.69 0.87 2.06
N PRO A 488 20.74 0.42 3.32
CA PRO A 488 20.21 -0.89 3.71
C PRO A 488 18.67 -0.94 3.66
N ARG A 489 18.00 0.20 3.42
CA ARG A 489 16.55 0.30 3.18
C ARG A 489 16.21 0.37 1.69
N LEU A 490 17.13 -0.05 0.82
CA LEU A 490 16.97 -0.03 -0.63
C LEU A 490 15.61 -0.59 -1.05
N THR A 491 14.87 0.24 -1.77
CA THR A 491 13.73 -0.18 -2.59
C THR A 491 14.14 -0.02 -4.04
N GLY A 492 13.77 -0.98 -4.90
CA GLY A 492 14.33 -0.99 -6.25
C GLY A 492 13.52 -1.72 -7.30
N SER A 493 13.61 -1.27 -8.55
CA SER A 493 12.95 -1.86 -9.73
C SER A 493 13.91 -2.74 -10.53
N LEU A 494 13.34 -3.63 -11.33
CA LEU A 494 13.99 -4.19 -12.51
C LEU A 494 13.43 -3.46 -13.73
N ASN A 495 14.27 -2.97 -14.65
CA ASN A 495 13.81 -2.31 -15.88
C ASN A 495 14.74 -2.55 -17.08
N SER A 496 14.45 -1.89 -18.21
CA SER A 496 15.25 -1.93 -19.45
C SER A 496 15.78 -0.56 -19.92
N ASN A 497 15.57 0.53 -19.18
CA ASN A 497 15.83 1.90 -19.66
C ASN A 497 16.58 2.83 -18.70
N ALA A 498 17.03 2.34 -17.54
CA ALA A 498 18.06 2.95 -16.71
C ALA A 498 17.82 4.43 -16.29
N LYS A 499 16.63 4.72 -15.77
CA LYS A 499 16.14 6.07 -15.43
C LYS A 499 16.67 6.61 -14.09
N TYR A 500 16.88 5.74 -13.10
CA TYR A 500 17.39 6.08 -11.77
C TYR A 500 18.72 5.37 -11.48
N GLY A 501 19.36 5.62 -10.33
CA GLY A 501 20.67 5.02 -9.98
C GLY A 501 20.72 3.56 -10.42
N LYS A 502 21.59 3.26 -11.40
CA LYS A 502 21.51 2.09 -12.27
C LYS A 502 22.68 1.14 -12.05
N LYS A 503 22.38 -0.16 -12.07
CA LYS A 503 23.38 -1.22 -12.29
C LYS A 503 22.83 -2.13 -13.38
N TRP A 504 23.42 -2.07 -14.57
CA TRP A 504 23.11 -2.97 -15.68
C TRP A 504 23.50 -4.38 -15.31
N VAL A 505 22.75 -5.37 -15.81
CA VAL A 505 22.93 -6.80 -15.55
C VAL A 505 23.09 -7.53 -16.87
N SER A 506 24.19 -8.28 -17.02
CA SER A 506 24.42 -9.17 -18.15
C SER A 506 23.69 -10.49 -18.03
N GLU A 507 23.58 -11.24 -19.14
CA GLU A 507 23.04 -12.61 -19.14
C GLU A 507 23.81 -13.53 -18.16
N ALA A 508 25.15 -13.40 -18.10
CA ALA A 508 26.00 -14.26 -17.29
C ALA A 508 25.79 -14.05 -15.78
N ASN A 509 25.41 -12.84 -15.36
CA ASN A 509 25.22 -12.50 -13.95
C ASN A 509 23.75 -12.47 -13.51
N LEU A 510 22.78 -12.56 -14.43
CA LEU A 510 21.35 -12.42 -14.12
C LEU A 510 20.91 -13.24 -12.91
N LEU A 511 21.16 -14.55 -12.90
CA LEU A 511 20.76 -15.44 -11.80
C LEU A 511 21.36 -15.03 -10.46
N LYS A 512 22.62 -14.55 -10.45
CA LYS A 512 23.31 -14.12 -9.22
C LYS A 512 22.73 -12.81 -8.68
N VAL A 513 22.13 -11.98 -9.53
CA VAL A 513 21.74 -10.61 -9.20
C VAL A 513 20.25 -10.48 -8.89
N ILE A 514 19.42 -11.34 -9.48
CA ILE A 514 17.97 -11.34 -9.29
C ILE A 514 17.51 -11.44 -7.83
N PRO A 515 18.17 -12.18 -6.91
CA PRO A 515 17.85 -12.14 -5.49
C PRO A 515 17.88 -10.72 -4.87
N LEU A 516 18.71 -9.81 -5.40
CA LEU A 516 18.77 -8.42 -4.94
C LEU A 516 17.50 -7.66 -5.32
N PHE A 517 16.98 -7.88 -6.53
CA PHE A 517 15.68 -7.33 -6.95
C PHE A 517 14.55 -7.86 -6.05
N CYS A 518 14.52 -9.16 -5.79
CA CYS A 518 13.52 -9.76 -4.91
C CYS A 518 13.60 -9.18 -3.49
N ALA A 519 14.80 -8.96 -2.95
CA ALA A 519 14.99 -8.33 -1.64
C ALA A 519 14.54 -6.86 -1.64
N ALA A 520 14.87 -6.11 -2.68
CA ALA A 520 14.45 -4.71 -2.87
C ALA A 520 12.92 -4.55 -3.11
N ARG A 521 12.20 -5.67 -3.31
CA ARG A 521 10.75 -5.76 -3.48
C ARG A 521 10.06 -6.56 -2.38
N ASP A 522 10.77 -6.90 -1.30
CA ASP A 522 10.22 -7.58 -0.13
C ASP A 522 9.23 -6.67 0.60
N GLU A 523 7.95 -6.88 0.31
CA GLU A 523 6.86 -6.09 0.87
C GLU A 523 6.67 -6.33 2.36
N VAL A 524 7.07 -7.50 2.88
CA VAL A 524 6.98 -7.81 4.32
C VAL A 524 7.85 -6.85 5.12
N SER A 525 9.09 -6.59 4.69
CA SER A 525 9.96 -5.59 5.33
C SER A 525 9.42 -4.16 5.23
N GLU A 526 8.58 -3.87 4.22
CA GLU A 526 8.03 -2.53 3.99
C GLU A 526 6.72 -2.28 4.75
N ASN A 527 5.86 -3.30 4.85
CA ASN A 527 4.49 -3.14 5.37
C ASN A 527 4.13 -4.08 6.52
N GLY A 528 4.97 -5.07 6.84
CA GLY A 528 4.83 -6.01 7.96
C GLY A 528 3.80 -7.13 7.76
N TYR A 529 3.10 -7.20 6.63
CA TYR A 529 2.10 -8.25 6.42
C TYR A 529 2.76 -9.58 6.09
N ILE A 530 2.76 -10.49 7.06
CA ILE A 530 3.20 -11.89 6.87
C ILE A 530 2.02 -12.74 6.36
N ARG A 531 0.81 -12.42 6.81
CA ARG A 531 -0.47 -12.97 6.34
C ARG A 531 -1.47 -11.82 6.23
N ASP A 532 -2.57 -12.02 5.51
CA ASP A 532 -3.54 -10.94 5.28
C ASP A 532 -4.20 -10.42 6.57
N ASP A 533 -4.31 -11.28 7.58
CA ASP A 533 -4.87 -11.01 8.91
C ASP A 533 -3.82 -10.64 9.96
N PHE A 534 -2.52 -10.81 9.64
CA PHE A 534 -1.44 -10.63 10.61
C PHE A 534 -0.34 -9.73 10.08
N LYS A 535 -0.25 -8.55 10.70
CA LYS A 535 0.82 -7.58 10.49
C LYS A 535 1.77 -7.58 11.67
N ASP A 536 3.04 -7.89 11.41
CA ASP A 536 4.11 -7.83 12.38
C ASP A 536 4.86 -6.51 12.27
N TYR A 537 4.57 -5.59 13.19
CA TYR A 537 5.19 -4.27 13.22
C TYR A 537 6.70 -4.35 13.50
N ARG A 538 7.17 -5.41 14.16
CA ARG A 538 8.54 -5.55 14.63
C ARG A 538 9.51 -5.68 13.47
N ILE A 539 9.06 -6.14 12.31
CA ILE A 539 9.82 -6.31 11.07
C ILE A 539 10.04 -4.96 10.35
N ILE A 540 9.07 -4.05 10.45
CA ILE A 540 9.08 -2.78 9.72
C ILE A 540 10.08 -1.85 10.38
N ASP A 541 10.94 -1.23 9.57
CA ASP A 541 12.06 -0.38 10.01
C ASP A 541 13.20 -1.11 10.76
N THR A 542 13.10 -2.44 10.97
CA THR A 542 14.15 -3.24 11.64
C THR A 542 14.80 -4.30 10.74
N VAL A 543 14.12 -4.80 9.69
CA VAL A 543 14.68 -5.76 8.73
C VAL A 543 15.26 -5.02 7.52
N TYR A 544 16.55 -5.17 7.32
CA TYR A 544 17.36 -4.44 6.36
C TYR A 544 17.90 -5.35 5.26
N LYS A 545 18.24 -4.75 4.13
CA LYS A 545 18.86 -5.39 2.97
C LYS A 545 20.38 -5.26 3.10
N THR A 546 21.09 -6.38 3.03
CA THR A 546 22.51 -6.45 3.38
C THR A 546 23.27 -7.41 2.46
N SER A 547 24.60 -7.31 2.50
CA SER A 547 25.55 -8.21 1.85
C SER A 547 26.41 -9.00 2.84
N ASP A 548 26.02 -9.04 4.13
CA ASP A 548 26.80 -9.65 5.20
C ASP A 548 27.01 -11.16 4.98
N GLY A 549 26.02 -11.86 4.42
CA GLY A 549 26.14 -13.27 4.02
C GLY A 549 26.90 -13.52 2.71
N LYS A 550 27.43 -12.46 2.08
CA LYS A 550 28.23 -12.49 0.86
C LYS A 550 27.53 -13.27 -0.26
N THR A 551 28.28 -14.07 -1.02
CA THR A 551 27.79 -14.80 -2.19
C THR A 551 27.31 -16.23 -1.87
N ALA A 552 27.10 -16.57 -0.59
CA ALA A 552 26.72 -17.93 -0.18
C ALA A 552 25.44 -18.43 -0.88
N TYR A 553 24.47 -17.53 -1.09
CA TYR A 553 23.22 -17.81 -1.79
C TYR A 553 23.39 -18.28 -3.24
N GLN A 554 24.51 -17.93 -3.90
CA GLN A 554 24.73 -18.25 -5.31
C GLN A 554 24.90 -19.76 -5.57
N LYS A 555 25.12 -20.55 -4.51
CA LYS A 555 25.19 -22.02 -4.58
C LYS A 555 23.82 -22.69 -4.53
N ASP A 556 22.77 -21.99 -4.09
CA ASP A 556 21.42 -22.52 -3.94
C ASP A 556 20.63 -22.36 -5.24
N LYS A 557 20.76 -23.35 -6.13
CA LYS A 557 20.13 -23.31 -7.46
C LYS A 557 18.62 -23.11 -7.39
N GLU A 558 17.95 -23.78 -6.47
CA GLU A 558 16.49 -23.64 -6.28
C GLU A 558 16.12 -22.21 -5.88
N PHE A 559 16.86 -21.60 -4.94
CA PHE A 559 16.63 -20.22 -4.54
C PHE A 559 16.74 -19.25 -5.71
N LEU A 560 17.81 -19.39 -6.52
CA LEU A 560 18.02 -18.53 -7.68
C LEU A 560 16.89 -18.68 -8.71
N GLN A 561 16.43 -19.91 -8.94
CA GLN A 561 15.33 -20.22 -9.87
C GLN A 561 13.97 -19.73 -9.36
N ASP A 562 13.69 -19.86 -8.06
CA ASP A 562 12.48 -19.30 -7.46
C ASP A 562 12.47 -17.77 -7.54
N CYS A 563 13.61 -17.11 -7.31
CA CYS A 563 13.75 -15.67 -7.48
C CYS A 563 13.58 -15.25 -8.95
N LEU A 564 14.13 -16.03 -9.90
CA LEU A 564 13.96 -15.77 -11.33
C LEU A 564 12.49 -15.91 -11.77
N LEU A 565 11.79 -16.96 -11.33
CA LEU A 565 10.35 -17.12 -11.60
C LEU A 565 9.56 -15.92 -11.07
N TYR A 566 9.83 -15.50 -9.83
CA TYR A 566 9.17 -14.34 -9.24
C TYR A 566 9.44 -13.07 -10.05
N ALA A 567 10.70 -12.80 -10.39
CA ALA A 567 11.08 -11.62 -11.16
C ALA A 567 10.51 -11.63 -12.59
N PHE A 568 10.38 -12.82 -13.19
CA PHE A 568 9.80 -13.01 -14.52
C PHE A 568 8.30 -12.71 -14.56
N CYS A 569 7.55 -13.09 -13.52
CA CYS A 569 6.09 -13.02 -13.54
C CYS A 569 5.52 -11.80 -12.79
N THR A 570 6.31 -11.12 -11.96
CA THR A 570 5.81 -10.04 -11.09
C THR A 570 5.55 -8.72 -11.81
N HIS A 571 4.47 -8.03 -11.44
CA HIS A 571 4.18 -6.65 -11.85
C HIS A 571 5.21 -5.62 -11.34
N LYS A 572 6.08 -6.03 -10.40
CA LYS A 572 7.17 -5.20 -9.88
C LYS A 572 8.38 -5.12 -10.84
N ASN A 573 8.36 -5.92 -11.91
CA ASN A 573 9.30 -5.85 -13.02
C ASN A 573 8.77 -4.87 -14.07
N ASP A 574 9.54 -3.80 -14.31
CA ASP A 574 9.20 -2.69 -15.18
C ASP A 574 9.88 -2.77 -16.55
N CYS A 575 10.48 -3.90 -16.92
CA CYS A 575 11.02 -4.08 -18.27
C CYS A 575 9.92 -3.88 -19.32
N ASP A 576 10.29 -3.23 -20.42
CA ASP A 576 9.40 -3.05 -21.58
C ASP A 576 9.08 -4.40 -22.23
N THR A 577 7.95 -4.51 -22.93
CA THR A 577 7.48 -5.77 -23.54
C THR A 577 8.50 -6.44 -24.47
N ASN A 578 9.34 -5.63 -25.14
CA ASN A 578 10.36 -6.09 -26.08
C ASN A 578 11.75 -6.28 -25.45
N SER A 579 11.87 -6.17 -24.13
CA SER A 579 13.16 -6.28 -23.44
C SER A 579 13.80 -7.65 -23.65
N LYS A 580 15.14 -7.66 -23.80
CA LYS A 580 15.98 -8.87 -23.86
C LYS A 580 15.80 -9.75 -22.62
N PHE A 581 15.47 -9.14 -21.48
CA PHE A 581 15.22 -9.83 -20.21
C PHE A 581 14.25 -11.00 -20.37
N TRP A 582 13.11 -10.82 -21.06
CA TRP A 582 12.08 -11.86 -21.12
C TRP A 582 12.58 -13.14 -21.79
N LYS A 583 13.22 -13.00 -22.96
CA LYS A 583 13.76 -14.15 -23.70
C LYS A 583 14.86 -14.87 -22.90
N ILE A 584 15.73 -14.11 -22.24
CA ILE A 584 16.87 -14.67 -21.52
C ILE A 584 16.43 -15.29 -20.19
N ALA A 585 15.56 -14.62 -19.43
CA ALA A 585 14.99 -15.16 -18.22
C ALA A 585 14.21 -16.45 -18.50
N ASP A 586 13.41 -16.50 -19.56
CA ASP A 586 12.72 -17.74 -19.95
C ASP A 586 13.71 -18.86 -20.29
N LYS A 587 14.78 -18.57 -21.06
CA LYS A 587 15.84 -19.53 -21.37
C LYS A 587 16.54 -20.07 -20.11
N LEU A 588 16.79 -19.21 -19.12
CA LEU A 588 17.49 -19.56 -17.88
C LEU A 588 16.59 -20.24 -16.84
N LEU A 589 15.27 -20.10 -16.96
CA LEU A 589 14.31 -20.70 -16.05
C LEU A 589 14.24 -22.21 -16.26
N ASP A 590 14.34 -22.98 -15.17
CA ASP A 590 14.33 -24.44 -15.24
C ASP A 590 12.95 -25.03 -15.62
N ASN A 591 12.97 -26.29 -16.04
CA ASN A 591 11.76 -27.00 -16.46
C ASN A 591 10.78 -27.28 -15.31
N GLU A 592 11.22 -27.27 -14.05
CA GLU A 592 10.35 -27.46 -12.89
C GLU A 592 9.47 -26.23 -12.68
N ARG A 593 10.06 -25.03 -12.66
CA ARG A 593 9.34 -23.76 -12.49
C ARG A 593 8.46 -23.46 -13.71
N LYS A 594 8.86 -23.86 -14.91
CA LYS A 594 8.02 -23.76 -16.12
C LYS A 594 6.75 -24.61 -16.06
N LYS A 595 6.71 -25.67 -15.24
CA LYS A 595 5.50 -26.47 -15.01
C LYS A 595 4.62 -25.91 -13.89
N SER A 596 5.05 -24.86 -13.20
CA SER A 596 4.26 -24.26 -12.12
C SER A 596 3.05 -23.48 -12.64
N GLU A 597 2.00 -23.45 -11.82
CA GLU A 597 0.79 -22.64 -12.08
C GLU A 597 1.13 -21.16 -12.34
N ILE A 598 2.09 -20.60 -11.60
CA ILE A 598 2.55 -19.21 -11.75
C ILE A 598 3.03 -18.95 -13.18
N TYR A 599 3.92 -19.80 -13.69
CA TYR A 599 4.46 -19.64 -15.03
C TYR A 599 3.39 -19.85 -16.09
N GLN A 600 2.57 -20.89 -15.98
CA GLN A 600 1.51 -21.19 -16.94
C GLN A 600 0.48 -20.07 -17.05
N LEU A 601 0.04 -19.52 -15.90
CA LEU A 601 -0.88 -18.40 -15.86
C LEU A 601 -0.28 -17.13 -16.48
N TYR A 602 0.99 -16.84 -16.17
CA TYR A 602 1.71 -15.72 -16.78
C TYR A 602 1.82 -15.88 -18.30
N GLN A 603 2.24 -17.05 -18.78
CA GLN A 603 2.36 -17.33 -20.22
C GLN A 603 1.02 -17.23 -20.94
N TRP A 604 -0.06 -17.69 -20.32
CA TRP A 604 -1.41 -17.50 -20.86
C TRP A 604 -1.75 -16.01 -21.01
N LEU A 605 -1.47 -15.19 -19.98
CA LEU A 605 -1.69 -13.73 -20.04
C LEU A 605 -0.86 -13.08 -21.14
N CYS A 606 0.41 -13.46 -21.28
CA CYS A 606 1.28 -12.99 -22.36
C CYS A 606 0.74 -13.38 -23.73
N HIS A 607 0.30 -14.62 -23.91
CA HIS A 607 -0.28 -15.09 -25.17
C HIS A 607 -1.58 -14.35 -25.52
N LYS A 608 -2.47 -14.14 -24.56
CA LYS A 608 -3.75 -13.44 -24.78
C LYS A 608 -3.60 -11.96 -25.11
N THR A 609 -2.58 -11.31 -24.58
CA THR A 609 -2.35 -9.87 -24.77
C THR A 609 -1.29 -9.55 -25.82
N GLY A 610 -0.44 -10.50 -26.19
CA GLY A 610 0.77 -10.26 -26.98
C GLY A 610 1.82 -9.42 -26.25
N LEU A 611 1.67 -9.21 -24.93
CA LEU A 611 2.57 -8.38 -24.12
C LEU A 611 3.36 -9.21 -23.12
N ASN A 612 4.65 -8.93 -22.99
CA ASN A 612 5.48 -9.43 -21.89
C ASN A 612 5.47 -8.46 -20.71
N GLY A 613 5.54 -9.01 -19.51
CA GLY A 613 5.59 -8.26 -18.25
C GLY A 613 4.20 -7.92 -17.73
N LEU A 614 3.91 -8.36 -16.50
CA LEU A 614 2.59 -8.22 -15.89
C LEU A 614 2.14 -6.76 -15.77
N LYS A 615 3.08 -5.83 -15.54
CA LYS A 615 2.79 -4.38 -15.54
C LYS A 615 2.35 -3.84 -16.91
N ASN A 616 2.88 -4.40 -18.00
CA ASN A 616 2.49 -4.01 -19.36
C ASN A 616 1.13 -4.62 -19.71
N ILE A 617 0.90 -5.88 -19.32
CA ILE A 617 -0.39 -6.57 -19.41
C ILE A 617 -1.49 -5.80 -18.69
N GLU A 618 -1.24 -5.25 -17.50
CA GLU A 618 -2.20 -4.43 -16.75
C GLU A 618 -2.62 -3.13 -17.47
N LYS A 619 -1.85 -2.71 -18.49
CA LYS A 619 -2.16 -1.57 -19.35
C LYS A 619 -2.73 -1.98 -20.70
N TYR A 620 -2.78 -3.28 -21.01
CA TYR A 620 -3.21 -3.79 -22.31
C TYR A 620 -4.58 -3.25 -22.68
N LYS A 621 -4.69 -2.58 -23.84
CA LYS A 621 -5.97 -2.13 -24.40
C LYS A 621 -6.85 -1.32 -23.45
N LYS A 622 -6.25 -0.69 -22.42
CA LYS A 622 -6.99 0.10 -21.43
C LYS A 622 -7.91 1.14 -22.09
N ASP A 623 -7.50 1.70 -23.22
CA ASP A 623 -8.30 2.67 -23.99
C ASP A 623 -9.36 1.99 -24.90
N GLU A 624 -9.07 0.79 -25.42
CA GLU A 624 -10.02 -0.02 -26.22
C GLU A 624 -11.09 -0.72 -25.35
N TYR A 625 -10.88 -0.85 -24.05
CA TYR A 625 -11.93 -1.25 -23.11
C TYR A 625 -12.62 -0.04 -22.47
N GLY A 626 -12.33 1.16 -23.00
CA GLY A 626 -12.92 2.43 -22.59
C GLY A 626 -12.83 2.67 -21.09
N LYS A 627 -13.85 3.35 -20.56
CA LYS A 627 -13.93 3.65 -19.14
C LYS A 627 -14.08 2.36 -18.29
N LEU A 628 -14.56 1.26 -18.85
CA LEU A 628 -14.92 0.02 -18.15
C LEU A 628 -13.80 -1.05 -18.01
N TRP A 629 -12.59 -0.80 -18.54
CA TRP A 629 -11.43 -1.73 -18.54
C TRP A 629 -11.17 -2.54 -17.27
N LYS A 630 -11.27 -1.90 -16.09
CA LYS A 630 -10.85 -2.52 -14.82
C LYS A 630 -11.66 -3.76 -14.44
N GLU A 631 -12.80 -3.96 -15.09
CA GLU A 631 -13.76 -5.01 -14.78
C GLU A 631 -13.80 -6.11 -15.88
N HIS A 632 -12.79 -6.16 -16.77
CA HIS A 632 -12.64 -7.17 -17.82
C HIS A 632 -11.99 -8.48 -17.32
N ASN A 633 -12.23 -9.61 -18.03
CA ASN A 633 -11.85 -10.99 -17.63
C ASN A 633 -10.35 -11.25 -17.37
N LEU A 634 -9.46 -10.37 -17.83
CA LEU A 634 -8.01 -10.45 -17.60
C LEU A 634 -7.66 -10.12 -16.15
N TYR A 635 -8.43 -9.21 -15.53
CA TYR A 635 -8.08 -8.66 -14.22
C TYR A 635 -8.14 -9.70 -13.09
N PRO A 636 -9.17 -10.58 -12.99
CA PRO A 636 -9.18 -11.64 -11.98
C PRO A 636 -7.97 -12.59 -12.05
N LYS A 637 -7.51 -12.96 -13.26
CA LYS A 637 -6.32 -13.80 -13.46
C LYS A 637 -5.04 -13.08 -13.05
N ILE A 638 -4.94 -11.78 -13.31
CA ILE A 638 -3.84 -10.94 -12.83
C ILE A 638 -3.80 -10.92 -11.29
N VAL A 639 -4.96 -10.78 -10.64
CA VAL A 639 -5.08 -10.82 -9.17
C VAL A 639 -4.65 -12.19 -8.63
N HIS A 640 -5.12 -13.29 -9.23
CA HIS A 640 -4.74 -14.65 -8.83
C HIS A 640 -3.23 -14.88 -8.96
N LEU A 641 -2.62 -14.45 -10.06
CA LEU A 641 -1.17 -14.53 -10.27
C LEU A 641 -0.39 -13.79 -9.18
N LYS A 642 -0.84 -12.58 -8.80
CA LYS A 642 -0.22 -11.80 -7.71
C LYS A 642 -0.29 -12.54 -6.37
N THR A 643 -1.41 -13.19 -6.07
CA THR A 643 -1.57 -14.01 -4.86
C THR A 643 -0.57 -15.16 -4.84
N LYS A 644 -0.47 -15.93 -5.93
CA LYS A 644 0.49 -17.04 -6.04
C LYS A 644 1.94 -16.59 -5.95
N LEU A 645 2.28 -15.43 -6.53
CA LEU A 645 3.61 -14.83 -6.41
C LEU A 645 3.95 -14.42 -4.99
N ARG A 646 2.99 -13.87 -4.25
CA ARG A 646 3.16 -13.55 -2.83
C ARG A 646 3.39 -14.81 -2.00
N GLU A 647 2.67 -15.89 -2.27
CA GLU A 647 2.90 -17.19 -1.61
C GLU A 647 4.29 -17.76 -1.91
N LEU A 648 4.72 -17.75 -3.17
CA LEU A 648 6.08 -18.17 -3.56
C LEU A 648 7.13 -17.37 -2.79
N HIS A 649 6.94 -16.04 -2.72
CA HIS A 649 7.86 -15.16 -2.02
C HIS A 649 7.95 -15.48 -0.53
N LEU A 650 6.81 -15.61 0.16
CA LEU A 650 6.75 -15.88 1.59
C LEU A 650 7.26 -17.27 1.98
N LYS A 651 6.93 -18.30 1.19
CA LYS A 651 7.23 -19.71 1.54
C LYS A 651 8.62 -20.15 1.10
N LYS A 652 9.11 -19.69 -0.06
CA LYS A 652 10.36 -20.20 -0.67
C LYS A 652 11.48 -19.17 -0.76
N ILE A 653 11.18 -17.91 -1.08
CA ILE A 653 12.21 -16.88 -1.32
C ILE A 653 12.66 -16.21 -0.02
N ARG A 654 11.74 -15.59 0.71
CA ARG A 654 12.05 -14.79 1.90
C ARG A 654 12.77 -15.57 3.01
N PRO A 655 12.40 -16.82 3.36
CA PRO A 655 13.13 -17.58 4.36
C PRO A 655 14.59 -17.83 3.96
N LYS A 656 14.85 -18.08 2.67
CA LYS A 656 16.21 -18.24 2.14
C LYS A 656 16.98 -16.91 2.12
N MET A 657 16.32 -15.77 1.87
CA MET A 657 16.97 -14.45 2.02
C MET A 657 17.43 -14.18 3.45
N LEU A 658 16.65 -14.56 4.45
CA LEU A 658 17.06 -14.45 5.86
C LEU A 658 18.22 -15.41 6.17
N LYS A 659 18.13 -16.66 5.70
CA LYS A 659 19.20 -17.67 5.84
C LYS A 659 20.54 -17.19 5.28
N TYR A 660 20.51 -16.55 4.11
CA TYR A 660 21.70 -16.05 3.43
C TYR A 660 22.06 -14.61 3.82
N GLU A 661 21.42 -14.04 4.83
CA GLU A 661 21.60 -12.66 5.28
C GLU A 661 21.59 -11.65 4.11
N ILE A 662 20.68 -11.83 3.16
CA ILE A 662 20.29 -10.81 2.18
C ILE A 662 19.25 -9.89 2.82
N LEU A 663 18.40 -10.46 3.68
CA LEU A 663 17.56 -9.75 4.65
C LEU A 663 18.09 -10.05 6.05
N LYS A 664 18.19 -9.04 6.91
CA LYS A 664 18.77 -9.16 8.25
C LYS A 664 18.18 -8.21 9.26
#